data_AF-A0A226QSV5-F1
#
_entry.id   AF-A0A226QSV5-F1
#
_cell.length_a   1.000
_cell.length_b   1.000
_cell.length_c   1.000
_cell.angle_alpha   90.00
_cell.angle_beta   90.00
_cell.angle_gamma   90.00
#
_symmetry.space_group_name_H-M   'P 1'
#
loop_
_entity.id
_entity.type
_entity.pdbx_description
1 polymer ?
#
loop_
_entity_poly.entity_id
_entity_poly.type
_entity_poly.pdbx_seq_one_letter_code
_entity_poly.pdbx_strand_id
1 'polypeptide(L)'
;MKHIKDMNVKELYAVAKVLGIRGRSKMNKAELLESLIMEGVVGMDKNGAIVYENQNTNMEVDVTMANNQPANTNEQKTTEEVVTMNNNANINNNQTTVEGADVKMTRQQKRAMEREFIKTMGQFIKALNNFDPVLAEEALNIVKKGRSARNALRIVKERNGKLSVIVDDFLNQYYVPRKFKPDKKAQVVVRKVNARELVFENGKFIATERFNDITDYSVGSGYMRTSVSDLLEETGLETYSVEGLSLNVSTRIMVVDLPENNEENEEFLKQLFAKGLYIRENGVEKHFVYALRSNAQARTLKAMFILNDGKYTIASFLRKLGVEPIVYAKLKDGVYTLDVTKPDKRKGLSATNTFPLFSFVFGNKIRKEANGDIVVYGKTPFKLRVVNDVYAYVKNGKFVVVDKDNKKLVELDASKFPQKLIVGDGTCFVSPRVAHIIGQETGKFGAAFQHRTGNIIKGMFVAVPDLHKYYEEDFIVFKSSIKGNLEEFLKAGHALEIRVARINPTARTMKQYTMFPYQFVHILNLSAEDMWNIVKKHLDLVKQMMNDPELLKKYVGMAHIDDDIADMDETEAEELDKALTTTLTKALFYSKGIALNDAYIKGLAFRFISIMIRRWMTGQIPVEGHYKYLIQDPKAILEALKANQRDEDGDIIVPEHVGLRPGQVVVAVHNEELDHEVCYEGKVALLRNPAVTQGEAAAVEAVHDDYYAAALKEGFYSNVVIVSCHDFALVRQGGADTDGDTSFVVFEPIIVESVHNMDKPAILDRYFVVNEKGEYVFKDGCPWPGAGGDEFVIKFKPEEYNDELIERIHEIEKKWVLRTLQQNKIGYLTDAATVLADKKRQLVYCIRKGMDVDGTPLHPAKRNFYYQLVHDFQHKIDWIRYAQGWEIDRAKHGGAYESHLAEQLAFVLDETCLPEICSYVANKKTGRRVWIKPLWFRVMRKTQTIEEMEAMYEEVKHKLPKVLSVLDQHFVNMMEWWSAFKAEFKQIQKEIEKHNLVAFLSPLGRFVQPEAVEELTSVLKPIMTDYNIRKKAILDSYKQQKEDLLKEELPHDVFEQRMEALEKARKQQFDALEDETLHAVKSSDVIEKYDDVTIGYVAYLVTYSANRTSKPSLSFAWKVMGDFVLKAIQKAVELESSTAANTEPTVLADKFVLQAYVAPHLTKEQVAQMIAATKEHGVVITRRRNDKGVYNYYVCVFNPATGKYDPVAVLFQNIVENFFLGSTIAKVSLDAVYTSGRYVVNIAGSRIVKW
;
A
#
# COMPACT_ATOMS: atom_id res chain seq x y z
N MET A 1 -35.61 44.61 -8.31
CA MET A 1 -34.18 44.96 -8.43
C MET A 1 -33.77 46.35 -7.93
N LYS A 2 -34.44 47.48 -8.27
CA LYS A 2 -33.85 48.83 -8.09
C LYS A 2 -33.22 49.10 -6.71
N HIS A 3 -33.97 48.95 -5.61
CA HIS A 3 -33.43 49.18 -4.26
C HIS A 3 -32.19 48.32 -3.91
N ILE A 4 -32.10 47.07 -4.39
CA ILE A 4 -30.91 46.23 -4.19
C ILE A 4 -29.71 46.78 -4.97
N LYS A 5 -29.93 47.37 -6.17
CA LYS A 5 -28.88 48.10 -6.89
C LYS A 5 -28.46 49.40 -6.18
N ASP A 6 -29.35 50.01 -5.41
CA ASP A 6 -29.07 51.23 -4.65
C ASP A 6 -28.31 50.93 -3.33
N MET A 7 -28.58 49.81 -2.65
CA MET A 7 -27.94 49.35 -1.40
C MET A 7 -26.40 49.44 -1.39
N ASN A 8 -25.81 49.70 -0.22
CA ASN A 8 -24.35 49.69 -0.05
C ASN A 8 -23.78 48.26 0.13
N VAL A 9 -22.45 48.12 0.03
CA VAL A 9 -21.75 46.83 0.12
C VAL A 9 -22.03 46.08 1.43
N LYS A 10 -22.23 46.80 2.55
CA LYS A 10 -22.47 46.19 3.87
C LYS A 10 -23.89 45.62 3.99
N GLU A 11 -24.87 46.29 3.39
CA GLU A 11 -26.25 45.80 3.25
C GLU A 11 -26.31 44.58 2.34
N LEU A 12 -25.66 44.63 1.18
CA LEU A 12 -25.57 43.50 0.26
C LEU A 12 -24.87 42.29 0.89
N TYR A 13 -23.80 42.49 1.67
CA TYR A 13 -23.18 41.42 2.46
C TYR A 13 -24.12 40.85 3.54
N ALA A 14 -24.97 41.66 4.16
CA ALA A 14 -25.97 41.18 5.12
C ALA A 14 -27.03 40.31 4.42
N VAL A 15 -27.54 40.75 3.27
CA VAL A 15 -28.46 39.99 2.42
C VAL A 15 -27.84 38.65 1.98
N ALA A 16 -26.63 38.68 1.42
CA ALA A 16 -25.90 37.48 1.00
C ALA A 16 -25.63 36.51 2.18
N LYS A 17 -25.32 37.05 3.37
CA LYS A 17 -25.12 36.26 4.59
C LYS A 17 -26.41 35.59 5.11
N VAL A 18 -27.56 36.26 5.00
CA VAL A 18 -28.87 35.67 5.34
C VAL A 18 -29.19 34.49 4.41
N LEU A 19 -28.84 34.61 3.12
CA LEU A 19 -28.98 33.54 2.14
C LEU A 19 -27.97 32.39 2.29
N GLY A 20 -26.90 32.60 3.07
CA GLY A 20 -25.82 31.64 3.22
C GLY A 20 -24.82 31.61 2.06
N ILE A 21 -24.82 32.62 1.19
CA ILE A 21 -23.83 32.80 0.11
C ILE A 21 -22.46 33.03 0.76
N ARG A 22 -21.58 32.03 0.68
CA ARG A 22 -20.24 32.05 1.31
C ARG A 22 -19.18 32.60 0.36
N GLY A 23 -19.09 33.93 0.28
CA GLY A 23 -18.03 34.64 -0.44
C GLY A 23 -16.81 34.99 0.43
N ARG A 24 -15.62 35.08 -0.19
CA ARG A 24 -14.38 35.57 0.46
C ARG A 24 -14.55 37.02 0.93
N SER A 25 -13.80 37.45 1.94
CA SER A 25 -14.00 38.71 2.69
C SER A 25 -13.62 40.02 1.97
N LYS A 26 -13.58 40.02 0.63
CA LYS A 26 -13.15 41.14 -0.22
C LYS A 26 -13.96 41.31 -1.52
N MET A 27 -15.20 40.81 -1.59
CA MET A 27 -16.04 41.01 -2.78
C MET A 27 -16.51 42.47 -2.89
N ASN A 28 -16.53 42.99 -4.12
CA ASN A 28 -16.97 44.35 -4.43
C ASN A 28 -18.50 44.41 -4.71
N LYS A 29 -19.06 45.62 -4.85
CA LYS A 29 -20.52 45.82 -5.02
C LYS A 29 -21.09 45.08 -6.23
N ALA A 30 -20.37 45.02 -7.35
CA ALA A 30 -20.84 44.35 -8.56
C ALA A 30 -20.88 42.82 -8.39
N GLU A 31 -19.77 42.23 -7.92
CA GLU A 31 -19.64 40.78 -7.68
C GLU A 31 -20.71 40.26 -6.70
N LEU A 32 -20.98 41.00 -5.62
CA LEU A 32 -22.04 40.68 -4.67
C LEU A 32 -23.43 40.73 -5.31
N LEU A 33 -23.69 41.75 -6.13
CA LEU A 33 -25.00 41.92 -6.77
C LEU A 33 -25.24 40.88 -7.88
N GLU A 34 -24.20 40.50 -8.60
CA GLU A 34 -24.21 39.41 -9.59
C GLU A 34 -24.39 38.04 -8.93
N SER A 35 -23.67 37.77 -7.83
CA SER A 35 -23.87 36.56 -7.01
C SER A 35 -25.30 36.44 -6.49
N LEU A 36 -25.89 37.55 -6.03
CA LEU A 36 -27.29 37.60 -5.59
C LEU A 36 -28.27 37.33 -6.74
N ILE A 37 -28.01 37.86 -7.94
CA ILE A 37 -28.85 37.60 -9.13
C ILE A 37 -28.75 36.13 -9.58
N MET A 38 -27.56 35.52 -9.54
CA MET A 38 -27.39 34.10 -9.89
C MET A 38 -28.08 33.16 -8.88
N GLU A 39 -28.18 33.54 -7.61
CA GLU A 39 -28.99 32.86 -6.59
C GLU A 39 -30.49 33.25 -6.64
N GLY A 40 -30.94 33.81 -7.76
CA GLY A 40 -32.35 34.04 -8.08
C GLY A 40 -32.98 35.32 -7.52
N VAL A 41 -32.22 36.24 -6.91
CA VAL A 41 -32.77 37.49 -6.37
C VAL A 41 -33.29 38.40 -7.48
N VAL A 42 -34.61 38.63 -7.51
CA VAL A 42 -35.28 39.54 -8.46
C VAL A 42 -35.71 40.86 -7.84
N GLY A 43 -35.74 40.98 -6.50
CA GLY A 43 -35.99 42.25 -5.85
C GLY A 43 -36.19 42.18 -4.35
N MET A 44 -36.71 43.27 -3.80
CA MET A 44 -37.40 43.29 -2.51
C MET A 44 -38.80 43.82 -2.76
N ASP A 45 -39.74 43.38 -1.91
CA ASP A 45 -41.11 43.86 -1.92
C ASP A 45 -41.21 45.25 -1.26
N LYS A 46 -42.44 45.76 -1.12
CA LYS A 46 -42.74 47.05 -0.47
C LYS A 46 -42.51 47.07 1.06
N ASN A 47 -42.39 45.90 1.70
CA ASN A 47 -42.18 45.75 3.15
C ASN A 47 -40.69 45.52 3.50
N GLY A 48 -39.85 45.22 2.51
CA GLY A 48 -38.42 44.92 2.67
C GLY A 48 -38.09 43.43 2.72
N ALA A 49 -39.04 42.53 2.45
CA ALA A 49 -38.75 41.12 2.23
C ALA A 49 -38.08 40.93 0.86
N ILE A 50 -37.09 40.04 0.78
CA ILE A 50 -36.35 39.79 -0.47
C ILE A 50 -37.11 38.75 -1.30
N VAL A 51 -37.26 39.00 -2.59
CA VAL A 51 -38.06 38.22 -3.54
C VAL A 51 -37.14 37.48 -4.50
N TYR A 52 -37.41 36.18 -4.68
CA TYR A 52 -36.62 35.26 -5.50
C TYR A 52 -37.50 34.66 -6.59
N GLU A 53 -36.96 34.54 -7.80
CA GLU A 53 -37.50 33.60 -8.78
C GLU A 53 -36.80 32.24 -8.63
N ASN A 54 -37.60 31.21 -8.38
CA ASN A 54 -37.18 29.82 -8.56
C ASN A 54 -38.30 29.10 -9.32
N GLN A 55 -37.94 28.24 -10.27
CA GLN A 55 -38.91 27.57 -11.11
C GLN A 55 -39.62 26.46 -10.33
N ASN A 56 -40.76 26.86 -9.76
CA ASN A 56 -41.83 26.13 -9.06
C ASN A 56 -41.99 26.47 -7.57
N THR A 57 -43.13 27.13 -7.27
CA THR A 57 -43.73 27.43 -5.96
C THR A 57 -43.06 28.51 -5.08
N ASN A 58 -43.87 29.54 -4.75
CA ASN A 58 -43.49 30.66 -3.87
C ASN A 58 -43.49 30.25 -2.39
N MET A 59 -42.50 30.74 -1.63
CA MET A 59 -42.59 30.92 -0.18
C MET A 59 -41.94 32.26 0.19
N GLU A 60 -42.66 33.12 0.89
CA GLU A 60 -42.13 34.35 1.49
C GLU A 60 -41.51 34.03 2.86
N VAL A 61 -40.43 34.74 3.23
CA VAL A 61 -39.75 34.58 4.52
C VAL A 61 -39.66 35.93 5.20
N ASP A 62 -40.42 36.08 6.29
CA ASP A 62 -40.43 37.28 7.14
C ASP A 62 -39.33 37.21 8.22
N VAL A 63 -38.73 38.35 8.56
CA VAL A 63 -37.56 38.46 9.43
C VAL A 63 -37.64 39.69 10.32
N THR A 64 -38.12 39.50 11.56
CA THR A 64 -38.08 40.52 12.62
C THR A 64 -36.89 40.31 13.58
N MET A 65 -36.28 41.41 14.05
CA MET A 65 -35.13 41.38 14.95
C MET A 65 -35.52 41.73 16.40
N ALA A 66 -34.87 41.10 17.39
CA ALA A 66 -35.01 41.42 18.81
C ALA A 66 -33.67 41.24 19.57
N ASN A 67 -33.50 41.91 20.71
CA ASN A 67 -32.21 42.10 21.40
C ASN A 67 -32.18 41.60 22.86
N ASN A 68 -30.96 41.28 23.32
CA ASN A 68 -30.40 41.46 24.67
C ASN A 68 -30.89 40.67 25.94
N GLN A 69 -29.89 40.00 26.53
CA GLN A 69 -29.54 39.91 27.98
C GLN A 69 -30.21 38.87 28.92
N PRO A 70 -29.54 38.49 30.06
CA PRO A 70 -29.67 37.14 30.64
C PRO A 70 -29.86 37.03 32.19
N ALA A 71 -30.32 35.87 32.65
CA ALA A 71 -30.13 35.28 34.01
C ALA A 71 -30.69 33.82 34.01
N ASN A 72 -30.63 33.00 35.08
CA ASN A 72 -29.53 32.48 35.92
C ASN A 72 -30.13 31.33 36.81
N THR A 73 -29.34 30.71 37.71
CA THR A 73 -29.74 29.93 38.92
C THR A 73 -30.53 28.60 38.80
N ASN A 74 -29.80 27.50 39.00
CA ASN A 74 -29.87 26.52 40.13
C ASN A 74 -31.08 25.58 40.44
N GLU A 75 -30.70 24.44 41.06
CA GLU A 75 -31.43 23.59 42.05
C GLU A 75 -32.60 22.68 41.60
N GLN A 76 -32.92 21.54 42.24
CA GLN A 76 -32.14 20.49 42.96
C GLN A 76 -33.04 19.26 43.27
N LYS A 77 -32.47 18.05 43.46
CA LYS A 77 -33.02 16.92 44.28
C LYS A 77 -34.33 16.22 43.80
N THR A 78 -34.76 15.03 44.25
CA THR A 78 -34.24 13.99 45.21
C THR A 78 -34.82 12.58 44.89
N THR A 79 -34.08 11.51 45.25
CA THR A 79 -34.50 10.12 45.66
C THR A 79 -35.51 9.31 44.80
N GLU A 80 -35.86 8.02 45.00
CA GLU A 80 -35.58 6.85 45.91
C GLU A 80 -35.82 5.57 45.02
N GLU A 81 -35.44 4.28 45.19
CA GLU A 81 -34.76 3.35 46.14
C GLU A 81 -33.82 2.40 45.28
N VAL A 82 -33.04 1.36 45.67
CA VAL A 82 -32.99 0.34 46.76
C VAL A 82 -34.00 -0.84 46.56
N VAL A 83 -33.74 -2.15 46.77
CA VAL A 83 -32.53 -3.00 47.08
C VAL A 83 -32.18 -3.90 45.83
N THR A 84 -31.51 -5.08 45.77
CA THR A 84 -31.01 -6.14 46.71
C THR A 84 -29.74 -6.86 46.17
N MET A 85 -29.41 -8.08 46.66
CA MET A 85 -28.23 -8.94 46.37
C MET A 85 -28.65 -10.25 45.61
N ASN A 86 -27.81 -11.21 45.15
CA ASN A 86 -26.52 -11.70 45.69
C ASN A 86 -25.69 -12.60 44.70
N ASN A 87 -24.35 -12.43 44.71
CA ASN A 87 -23.20 -13.32 44.38
C ASN A 87 -23.36 -14.54 43.41
N ASN A 88 -22.52 -14.70 42.36
CA ASN A 88 -21.16 -15.27 42.48
C ASN A 88 -20.23 -15.12 41.23
N ALA A 89 -18.92 -15.20 41.48
CA ALA A 89 -17.73 -14.92 40.67
C ALA A 89 -17.57 -15.38 39.19
N ASN A 90 -16.99 -14.46 38.39
CA ASN A 90 -15.86 -14.59 37.45
C ASN A 90 -15.82 -15.62 36.31
N ILE A 91 -15.77 -15.11 35.06
CA ILE A 91 -14.59 -15.16 34.17
C ILE A 91 -14.61 -13.87 33.33
N ASN A 92 -13.52 -13.11 33.30
CA ASN A 92 -13.42 -11.88 32.50
C ASN A 92 -12.83 -12.18 31.12
N ASN A 93 -13.60 -11.87 30.07
CA ASN A 93 -13.10 -11.70 28.71
C ASN A 93 -13.24 -10.23 28.32
N ASN A 94 -12.14 -9.55 28.00
CA ASN A 94 -12.17 -8.16 27.53
C ASN A 94 -12.71 -8.08 26.10
N GLN A 95 -14.04 -8.11 25.96
CA GLN A 95 -14.71 -7.64 24.76
C GLN A 95 -14.63 -6.11 24.73
N THR A 96 -13.70 -5.56 23.95
CA THR A 96 -13.79 -4.15 23.53
C THR A 96 -15.05 -3.96 22.67
N THR A 97 -16.10 -3.43 23.28
CA THR A 97 -17.33 -3.00 22.61
C THR A 97 -17.02 -1.82 21.70
N VAL A 98 -16.73 -2.12 20.44
CA VAL A 98 -16.67 -1.11 19.38
C VAL A 98 -18.09 -0.61 19.11
N GLU A 99 -18.46 0.50 19.76
CA GLU A 99 -19.60 1.30 19.33
C GLU A 99 -19.36 1.81 17.90
N GLY A 100 -20.41 1.82 17.08
CA GLY A 100 -20.25 1.96 15.64
C GLY A 100 -20.09 3.40 15.18
N ALA A 101 -19.05 3.67 14.39
CA ALA A 101 -18.85 4.97 13.74
C ALA A 101 -20.11 5.44 12.99
N ASP A 102 -20.45 6.71 13.21
CA ASP A 102 -21.58 7.40 12.59
C ASP A 102 -21.06 8.42 11.58
N VAL A 103 -20.97 8.01 10.31
CA VAL A 103 -20.53 8.85 9.20
C VAL A 103 -21.44 10.09 9.08
N LYS A 104 -20.89 11.25 9.41
CA LYS A 104 -21.64 12.52 9.43
C LYS A 104 -21.63 13.16 8.04
N MET A 105 -22.75 13.03 7.33
CA MET A 105 -23.06 13.91 6.19
C MET A 105 -22.84 15.39 6.57
N THR A 106 -22.21 16.16 5.68
CA THR A 106 -22.05 17.62 5.89
C THR A 106 -23.42 18.27 6.16
N ARG A 107 -23.44 19.41 6.87
CA ARG A 107 -24.69 20.13 7.18
C ARG A 107 -25.51 20.50 5.94
N GLN A 108 -24.85 20.62 4.78
CA GLN A 108 -25.46 20.92 3.49
C GLN A 108 -26.03 19.67 2.81
N GLN A 109 -25.27 18.55 2.77
CA GLN A 109 -25.79 17.25 2.33
C GLN A 109 -26.95 16.78 3.22
N LYS A 110 -26.86 16.95 4.54
CA LYS A 110 -27.95 16.63 5.46
C LYS A 110 -29.21 17.44 5.17
N ARG A 111 -29.09 18.76 4.95
CA ARG A 111 -30.22 19.62 4.55
C ARG A 111 -30.72 19.39 3.11
N ALA A 112 -29.91 18.82 2.22
CA ALA A 112 -30.37 18.40 0.88
C ALA A 112 -31.17 17.09 0.98
N MET A 113 -30.62 16.10 1.69
CA MET A 113 -31.25 14.82 1.95
C MET A 113 -32.55 14.98 2.76
N GLU A 114 -32.56 15.82 3.81
CA GLU A 114 -33.78 16.16 4.56
C GLU A 114 -34.83 16.84 3.68
N ARG A 115 -34.45 17.68 2.71
CA ARG A 115 -35.40 18.35 1.80
C ARG A 115 -36.01 17.38 0.78
N GLU A 116 -35.23 16.53 0.12
CA GLU A 116 -35.80 15.49 -0.75
C GLU A 116 -36.60 14.45 0.07
N PHE A 117 -36.14 14.11 1.27
CA PHE A 117 -36.86 13.19 2.13
C PHE A 117 -38.21 13.76 2.60
N ILE A 118 -38.29 15.06 2.93
CA ILE A 118 -39.57 15.74 3.23
C ILE A 118 -40.46 15.79 1.99
N LYS A 119 -39.92 16.10 0.81
CA LYS A 119 -40.66 16.10 -0.48
C LYS A 119 -41.24 14.72 -0.80
N THR A 120 -40.41 13.67 -0.68
CA THR A 120 -40.80 12.27 -0.96
C THR A 120 -41.75 11.72 0.10
N MET A 121 -41.58 12.09 1.39
CA MET A 121 -42.58 11.82 2.44
C MET A 121 -43.90 12.56 2.20
N GLY A 122 -43.87 13.78 1.65
CA GLY A 122 -45.07 14.51 1.24
C GLY A 122 -45.81 13.85 0.08
N GLN A 123 -45.08 13.26 -0.87
CA GLN A 123 -45.65 12.43 -1.93
C GLN A 123 -46.23 11.12 -1.37
N PHE A 124 -45.50 10.43 -0.47
CA PHE A 124 -46.00 9.24 0.22
C PHE A 124 -47.27 9.52 1.02
N ILE A 125 -47.32 10.60 1.80
CA ILE A 125 -48.51 10.98 2.57
C ILE A 125 -49.68 11.36 1.64
N LYS A 126 -49.44 12.02 0.50
CA LYS A 126 -50.50 12.23 -0.52
C LYS A 126 -51.02 10.92 -1.10
N ALA A 127 -50.14 9.96 -1.43
CA ALA A 127 -50.53 8.65 -1.93
C ALA A 127 -51.31 7.86 -0.87
N LEU A 128 -50.86 7.90 0.39
CA LEU A 128 -51.54 7.28 1.53
C LEU A 128 -52.91 7.93 1.78
N ASN A 129 -53.03 9.25 1.65
CA ASN A 129 -54.30 9.98 1.83
C ASN A 129 -55.35 9.59 0.77
N ASN A 130 -54.93 9.17 -0.43
CA ASN A 130 -55.83 8.66 -1.46
C ASN A 130 -56.27 7.20 -1.21
N PHE A 131 -55.71 6.52 -0.21
CA PHE A 131 -55.94 5.11 0.13
C PHE A 131 -56.59 4.93 1.50
N ASP A 132 -56.10 5.67 2.50
CA ASP A 132 -56.60 5.74 3.88
C ASP A 132 -56.33 7.16 4.43
N PRO A 133 -57.31 8.09 4.36
CA PRO A 133 -57.14 9.47 4.80
C PRO A 133 -56.80 9.60 6.30
N VAL A 134 -57.34 8.70 7.14
CA VAL A 134 -57.15 8.76 8.60
C VAL A 134 -55.71 8.37 8.95
N LEU A 135 -55.20 7.30 8.33
CA LEU A 135 -53.82 6.85 8.51
C LEU A 135 -52.81 7.86 7.95
N ALA A 136 -53.17 8.57 6.87
CA ALA A 136 -52.38 9.66 6.32
C ALA A 136 -52.36 10.90 7.22
N GLU A 137 -53.49 11.27 7.84
CA GLU A 137 -53.55 12.36 8.80
C GLU A 137 -52.77 12.01 10.10
N GLU A 138 -52.84 10.78 10.59
CA GLU A 138 -51.97 10.33 11.69
C GLU A 138 -50.48 10.41 11.32
N ALA A 139 -50.08 9.88 10.16
CA ALA A 139 -48.70 9.94 9.69
C ALA A 139 -48.20 11.39 9.56
N LEU A 140 -49.02 12.27 8.96
CA LEU A 140 -48.73 13.70 8.84
C LEU A 140 -48.62 14.38 10.21
N ASN A 141 -49.49 14.03 11.17
CA ASN A 141 -49.44 14.58 12.52
C ASN A 141 -48.26 14.05 13.36
N ILE A 142 -47.74 12.85 13.10
CA ILE A 142 -46.50 12.34 13.71
C ILE A 142 -45.29 13.11 13.15
N VAL A 143 -45.23 13.36 11.84
CA VAL A 143 -44.18 14.15 11.19
C VAL A 143 -44.21 15.61 11.64
N LYS A 144 -45.39 16.25 11.68
CA LYS A 144 -45.58 17.62 12.21
C LYS A 144 -45.13 17.78 13.67
N LYS A 145 -45.20 16.72 14.48
CA LYS A 145 -44.75 16.70 15.89
C LYS A 145 -43.23 16.48 16.05
N GLY A 146 -42.44 16.66 14.99
CA GLY A 146 -40.97 16.63 15.04
C GLY A 146 -40.35 15.26 15.34
N ARG A 147 -41.14 14.19 15.35
CA ARG A 147 -40.64 12.82 15.50
C ARG A 147 -40.13 12.32 14.15
N SER A 148 -39.08 11.50 14.14
CA SER A 148 -38.50 10.99 12.91
C SER A 148 -39.56 10.26 12.06
N ALA A 149 -39.58 10.51 10.75
CA ALA A 149 -40.56 9.88 9.86
C ALA A 149 -40.40 8.34 9.81
N ARG A 150 -39.23 7.81 10.20
CA ARG A 150 -39.03 6.38 10.46
C ARG A 150 -40.02 5.83 11.50
N ASN A 151 -40.33 6.60 12.55
CA ASN A 151 -41.36 6.24 13.53
C ASN A 151 -42.79 6.41 12.97
N ALA A 152 -43.05 7.40 12.11
CA ALA A 152 -44.33 7.52 11.42
C ALA A 152 -44.60 6.29 10.53
N LEU A 153 -43.66 5.94 9.66
CA LEU A 153 -43.73 4.76 8.80
C LEU A 153 -43.83 3.46 9.62
N ARG A 154 -43.10 3.35 10.73
CA ARG A 154 -43.21 2.19 11.64
C ARG A 154 -44.61 2.06 12.24
N ILE A 155 -45.22 3.15 12.70
CA ILE A 155 -46.58 3.15 13.26
C ILE A 155 -47.63 2.81 12.18
N VAL A 156 -47.47 3.33 10.96
CA VAL A 156 -48.31 2.96 9.79
C VAL A 156 -48.21 1.45 9.51
N LYS A 157 -47.00 0.88 9.52
CA LYS A 157 -46.75 -0.55 9.34
C LYS A 157 -47.31 -1.40 10.49
N GLU A 158 -47.12 -0.97 11.74
CA GLU A 158 -47.59 -1.65 12.96
C GLU A 158 -49.12 -1.70 13.06
N ARG A 159 -49.82 -0.67 12.57
CA ARG A 159 -51.28 -0.57 12.64
C ARG A 159 -52.04 -1.18 11.45
N ASN A 160 -51.48 -1.15 10.24
CA ASN A 160 -52.15 -1.68 9.06
C ASN A 160 -51.27 -2.68 8.30
N GLY A 161 -51.34 -3.95 8.71
CA GLY A 161 -50.51 -5.03 8.17
C GLY A 161 -50.60 -5.23 6.66
N LYS A 162 -51.66 -4.78 5.98
CA LYS A 162 -51.76 -4.82 4.50
C LYS A 162 -50.86 -3.79 3.81
N LEU A 163 -50.55 -2.67 4.47
CA LEU A 163 -49.63 -1.66 3.97
C LEU A 163 -48.17 -1.97 4.31
N SER A 164 -47.89 -3.00 5.12
CA SER A 164 -46.53 -3.37 5.54
C SER A 164 -45.57 -3.56 4.36
N VAL A 165 -46.01 -4.28 3.31
CA VAL A 165 -45.21 -4.54 2.09
C VAL A 165 -44.90 -3.24 1.34
N ILE A 166 -45.87 -2.31 1.23
CA ILE A 166 -45.68 -1.03 0.53
C ILE A 166 -44.78 -0.09 1.33
N VAL A 167 -44.90 -0.08 2.65
CA VAL A 167 -43.99 0.66 3.55
C VAL A 167 -42.58 0.07 3.51
N ASP A 168 -42.45 -1.25 3.44
CA ASP A 168 -41.15 -1.93 3.34
C ASP A 168 -40.48 -1.71 1.98
N ASP A 169 -41.20 -1.83 0.86
CA ASP A 169 -40.66 -1.49 -0.47
C ASP A 169 -40.21 -0.02 -0.54
N PHE A 170 -40.98 0.91 0.04
CA PHE A 170 -40.61 2.32 0.12
C PHE A 170 -39.38 2.57 1.01
N LEU A 171 -39.31 1.91 2.18
CA LEU A 171 -38.12 1.96 3.05
C LEU A 171 -36.89 1.33 2.39
N ASN A 172 -37.06 0.26 1.62
CA ASN A 172 -35.99 -0.44 0.89
C ASN A 172 -35.49 0.37 -0.33
N GLN A 173 -36.38 1.10 -1.02
CA GLN A 173 -35.97 1.99 -2.12
C GLN A 173 -35.27 3.27 -1.63
N TYR A 174 -35.71 3.89 -0.53
CA TYR A 174 -35.31 5.25 -0.17
C TYR A 174 -34.63 5.42 1.20
N TYR A 175 -34.65 4.42 2.09
CA TYR A 175 -34.16 4.54 3.47
C TYR A 175 -33.03 3.56 3.83
N VAL A 176 -32.38 2.95 2.83
CA VAL A 176 -31.17 2.13 3.00
C VAL A 176 -29.95 2.80 2.38
N PRO A 177 -29.33 3.78 3.05
CA PRO A 177 -27.87 3.80 3.09
C PRO A 177 -27.45 2.42 3.63
N ARG A 178 -26.59 1.68 2.93
CA ARG A 178 -26.17 0.34 3.35
C ARG A 178 -25.23 0.40 4.57
N LYS A 179 -25.76 0.75 5.76
CA LYS A 179 -25.24 0.26 7.04
C LYS A 179 -25.53 -1.25 7.14
N PHE A 180 -24.90 -2.01 6.24
CA PHE A 180 -24.82 -3.46 6.34
C PHE A 180 -23.94 -3.74 7.55
N LYS A 181 -24.56 -4.02 8.70
CA LYS A 181 -23.86 -4.73 9.77
C LYS A 181 -23.52 -6.10 9.18
N PRO A 182 -22.24 -6.50 9.06
CA PRO A 182 -21.91 -7.90 8.85
C PRO A 182 -22.48 -8.67 10.04
N ASP A 183 -23.14 -9.79 9.81
CA ASP A 183 -23.50 -10.65 10.93
C ASP A 183 -22.21 -11.22 11.51
N LYS A 184 -21.90 -10.88 12.77
CA LYS A 184 -20.59 -11.18 13.37
C LYS A 184 -20.55 -12.61 13.94
N LYS A 185 -20.95 -13.61 13.15
CA LYS A 185 -21.09 -15.01 13.59
C LYS A 185 -20.46 -16.08 12.69
N ALA A 186 -19.50 -15.70 11.85
CA ALA A 186 -18.49 -16.62 11.31
C ALA A 186 -17.08 -16.26 11.81
N GLN A 187 -16.68 -16.79 12.98
CA GLN A 187 -15.26 -16.81 13.37
C GLN A 187 -14.55 -17.89 12.54
N VAL A 188 -13.67 -17.48 11.62
CA VAL A 188 -12.74 -18.41 10.96
C VAL A 188 -11.59 -18.72 11.94
N VAL A 189 -11.85 -19.63 12.88
CA VAL A 189 -10.79 -20.24 13.70
C VAL A 189 -9.92 -21.08 12.78
N VAL A 190 -8.64 -20.73 12.65
CA VAL A 190 -7.72 -21.41 11.73
C VAL A 190 -7.25 -22.73 12.35
N ARG A 191 -8.02 -23.78 12.07
CA ARG A 191 -7.71 -25.18 12.37
C ARG A 191 -6.51 -25.65 11.51
N LYS A 192 -5.28 -25.28 11.87
CA LYS A 192 -4.09 -25.90 11.25
C LYS A 192 -4.05 -27.36 11.73
N VAL A 193 -4.11 -28.34 10.80
CA VAL A 193 -4.17 -29.80 11.08
C VAL A 193 -2.78 -30.46 10.96
N ASN A 194 -2.45 -31.48 11.77
CA ASN A 194 -1.16 -32.19 11.84
C ASN A 194 -1.15 -33.52 11.07
N ALA A 195 -1.37 -33.47 9.75
CA ALA A 195 -1.22 -34.61 8.87
C ALA A 195 0.27 -34.93 8.62
N ARG A 196 1.01 -35.28 9.68
CA ARG A 196 2.44 -35.67 9.64
C ARG A 196 2.71 -36.90 8.77
N GLU A 197 1.71 -37.78 8.62
CA GLU A 197 1.78 -38.96 7.76
C GLU A 197 0.52 -39.02 6.89
N LEU A 198 0.68 -38.65 5.61
CA LEU A 198 -0.33 -38.89 4.57
C LEU A 198 -0.07 -40.28 3.96
N VAL A 199 -0.54 -41.32 4.63
CA VAL A 199 -0.18 -42.71 4.32
C VAL A 199 -0.95 -43.19 3.08
N PHE A 200 -0.26 -43.86 2.15
CA PHE A 200 -0.90 -44.51 1.00
C PHE A 200 -1.33 -45.94 1.35
N GLU A 201 -2.52 -46.10 1.92
CA GLU A 201 -3.10 -47.39 2.35
C GLU A 201 -4.16 -47.88 1.36
N ASN A 202 -4.14 -49.16 0.97
CA ASN A 202 -5.20 -49.80 0.17
C ASN A 202 -5.58 -49.01 -1.12
N GLY A 203 -4.61 -48.33 -1.73
CA GLY A 203 -4.81 -47.53 -2.93
C GLY A 203 -5.31 -46.09 -2.70
N LYS A 204 -5.60 -45.70 -1.45
CA LYS A 204 -6.05 -44.36 -1.01
C LYS A 204 -4.92 -43.57 -0.36
N PHE A 205 -4.94 -42.24 -0.47
CA PHE A 205 -4.18 -41.38 0.45
C PHE A 205 -5.02 -41.13 1.70
N ILE A 206 -4.50 -41.45 2.88
CA ILE A 206 -5.21 -41.33 4.15
C ILE A 206 -4.42 -40.42 5.09
N ALA A 207 -4.98 -39.25 5.39
CA ALA A 207 -4.57 -38.45 6.52
C ALA A 207 -5.21 -39.03 7.80
N THR A 208 -4.36 -39.36 8.78
CA THR A 208 -4.81 -39.85 10.10
C THR A 208 -4.61 -38.78 11.17
N GLU A 209 -5.57 -38.63 12.08
CA GLU A 209 -5.45 -37.69 13.20
C GLU A 209 -4.57 -38.28 14.32
N ARG A 210 -3.59 -37.49 14.78
CA ARG A 210 -3.02 -37.65 16.13
C ARG A 210 -3.02 -36.30 16.83
N PHE A 211 -4.00 -36.10 17.71
CA PHE A 211 -4.12 -34.89 18.53
C PHE A 211 -2.98 -34.80 19.56
N ASN A 212 -2.12 -33.80 19.41
CA ASN A 212 -1.36 -33.12 20.47
C ASN A 212 -0.89 -31.76 19.92
N ASP A 213 -0.83 -30.74 20.78
CA ASP A 213 -0.42 -29.35 20.52
C ASP A 213 -1.40 -28.47 19.71
N ILE A 214 -2.37 -27.88 20.43
CA ILE A 214 -3.22 -26.75 19.99
C ILE A 214 -2.45 -25.43 20.13
N THR A 215 -2.48 -24.59 19.09
CA THR A 215 -2.33 -23.13 19.25
C THR A 215 -3.31 -22.39 18.36
N ASP A 216 -4.12 -21.52 18.94
CA ASP A 216 -5.10 -20.72 18.23
C ASP A 216 -4.56 -19.31 17.94
N TYR A 217 -4.72 -18.85 16.69
CA TYR A 217 -4.29 -17.51 16.26
C TYR A 217 -5.41 -16.79 15.52
N SER A 218 -5.70 -15.55 15.90
CA SER A 218 -6.51 -14.65 15.07
C SER A 218 -5.69 -14.15 13.87
N VAL A 219 -6.18 -14.40 12.66
CA VAL A 219 -5.51 -13.92 11.44
C VAL A 219 -6.01 -12.52 11.10
N GLY A 220 -5.11 -11.53 11.15
CA GLY A 220 -5.38 -10.16 10.72
C GLY A 220 -5.85 -10.10 9.25
N SER A 221 -6.71 -9.13 8.94
CA SER A 221 -7.47 -9.06 7.68
C SER A 221 -6.60 -8.84 6.43
N GLY A 222 -6.03 -9.92 5.89
CA GLY A 222 -5.08 -9.89 4.76
C GLY A 222 -5.46 -10.72 3.52
N TYR A 223 -6.54 -11.52 3.57
CA TYR A 223 -7.02 -12.31 2.43
C TYR A 223 -8.56 -12.41 2.42
N MET A 224 -9.14 -12.46 1.22
CA MET A 224 -10.57 -12.64 0.91
C MET A 224 -11.50 -11.48 1.31
N ARG A 225 -11.97 -10.72 0.30
CA ARG A 225 -13.09 -9.76 0.42
C ARG A 225 -14.17 -9.87 -0.66
N THR A 226 -14.20 -10.97 -1.43
CA THR A 226 -15.48 -11.65 -1.70
C THR A 226 -15.51 -12.91 -0.85
N SER A 227 -16.61 -13.11 -0.14
CA SER A 227 -16.56 -13.66 1.20
C SER A 227 -16.71 -15.17 1.23
N VAL A 228 -15.66 -15.85 1.69
CA VAL A 228 -15.82 -17.22 2.21
C VAL A 228 -16.72 -17.25 3.45
N SER A 229 -16.93 -16.13 4.16
CA SER A 229 -17.97 -16.05 5.21
C SER A 229 -19.37 -16.36 4.66
N ASP A 230 -19.74 -15.83 3.51
CA ASP A 230 -21.09 -16.02 2.94
C ASP A 230 -21.27 -17.49 2.52
N LEU A 231 -20.21 -18.09 1.95
CA LEU A 231 -20.14 -19.52 1.64
C LEU A 231 -20.13 -20.42 2.91
N LEU A 232 -19.70 -19.90 4.07
CA LEU A 232 -19.71 -20.60 5.36
C LEU A 232 -21.05 -20.44 6.09
N GLU A 233 -21.68 -19.27 6.05
CA GLU A 233 -22.99 -19.01 6.65
C GLU A 233 -24.10 -19.75 5.89
N GLU A 234 -24.01 -19.89 4.56
CA GLU A 234 -24.88 -20.79 3.79
C GLU A 234 -24.62 -22.30 4.04
N THR A 235 -23.54 -22.70 4.73
CA THR A 235 -23.18 -24.12 4.91
C THR A 235 -23.09 -24.63 6.34
N GLY A 236 -22.98 -23.76 7.36
CA GLY A 236 -23.17 -24.06 8.78
C GLY A 236 -22.15 -25.02 9.41
N LEU A 237 -20.95 -24.53 9.78
CA LEU A 237 -19.77 -25.35 10.11
C LEU A 237 -19.01 -24.85 11.38
N GLU A 238 -18.39 -25.76 12.15
CA GLU A 238 -17.74 -25.50 13.47
C GLU A 238 -16.23 -25.92 13.56
N THR A 239 -15.50 -25.56 14.65
CA THR A 239 -14.01 -25.47 14.64
C THR A 239 -13.19 -25.91 15.88
N TYR A 240 -12.07 -26.65 15.67
CA TYR A 240 -11.07 -27.14 16.67
C TYR A 240 -9.66 -27.46 16.03
N SER A 241 -8.51 -27.25 16.70
CA SER A 241 -7.12 -27.18 16.11
C SER A 241 -6.13 -28.35 16.44
N VAL A 242 -4.96 -28.50 15.75
CA VAL A 242 -3.67 -29.21 16.10
C VAL A 242 -2.76 -29.43 14.85
N GLU A 243 -1.43 -29.16 14.85
CA GLU A 243 -0.71 -28.40 13.79
C GLU A 243 0.41 -29.02 12.86
N GLY A 244 0.25 -29.20 11.52
CA GLY A 244 1.36 -29.54 10.56
C GLY A 244 1.04 -30.32 9.23
N LEU A 245 1.64 -29.94 8.09
CA LEU A 245 1.10 -30.17 6.72
C LEU A 245 -0.26 -29.44 6.61
N SER A 246 -0.22 -28.20 6.08
CA SER A 246 -1.18 -27.15 6.42
C SER A 246 -2.55 -27.27 5.73
N LEU A 247 -3.28 -28.36 5.99
CA LEU A 247 -4.67 -28.53 5.62
C LEU A 247 -5.51 -27.44 6.31
N ASN A 248 -6.04 -26.50 5.53
CA ASN A 248 -7.05 -25.56 6.02
C ASN A 248 -8.42 -26.14 5.72
N VAL A 249 -9.09 -26.66 6.76
CA VAL A 249 -10.34 -27.42 6.65
C VAL A 249 -11.50 -26.58 7.17
N SER A 250 -12.33 -26.08 6.26
CA SER A 250 -13.76 -26.00 6.57
C SER A 250 -14.35 -27.40 6.33
N THR A 251 -15.39 -27.80 7.06
CA THR A 251 -15.88 -29.20 7.03
C THR A 251 -16.56 -29.63 5.71
N ARG A 252 -16.41 -28.84 4.63
CA ARG A 252 -16.72 -29.21 3.23
C ARG A 252 -15.62 -28.86 2.20
N ILE A 253 -14.66 -27.99 2.52
CA ILE A 253 -13.62 -27.52 1.59
C ILE A 253 -12.25 -27.54 2.28
N MET A 254 -11.25 -28.04 1.56
CA MET A 254 -9.90 -28.24 2.05
C MET A 254 -8.89 -27.58 1.12
N VAL A 255 -8.00 -26.75 1.69
CA VAL A 255 -6.80 -26.28 0.98
C VAL A 255 -5.63 -27.17 1.34
N VAL A 256 -4.92 -27.67 0.33
CA VAL A 256 -3.73 -28.53 0.46
C VAL A 256 -2.52 -27.81 -0.11
N ASP A 257 -1.40 -27.85 0.62
CA ASP A 257 -0.08 -27.45 0.14
C ASP A 257 0.58 -28.66 -0.54
N LEU A 258 0.96 -28.52 -1.81
CA LEU A 258 1.57 -29.59 -2.60
C LEU A 258 3.11 -29.51 -2.54
N PRO A 259 3.83 -30.65 -2.58
CA PRO A 259 5.28 -30.65 -2.73
C PRO A 259 5.72 -30.11 -4.10
N GLU A 260 7.00 -29.72 -4.22
CA GLU A 260 7.59 -29.39 -5.51
C GLU A 260 7.62 -30.62 -6.43
N ASN A 261 7.25 -30.42 -7.70
CA ASN A 261 7.12 -31.49 -8.68
C ASN A 261 8.48 -31.87 -9.27
N ASN A 262 9.19 -32.76 -8.59
CA ASN A 262 10.34 -33.51 -9.10
C ASN A 262 9.90 -34.91 -9.56
N GLU A 263 10.82 -35.69 -10.15
CA GLU A 263 10.54 -37.05 -10.66
C GLU A 263 10.06 -38.01 -9.55
N GLU A 264 10.49 -37.79 -8.29
CA GLU A 264 10.08 -38.58 -7.12
C GLU A 264 8.62 -38.31 -6.71
N ASN A 265 8.16 -37.05 -6.82
CA ASN A 265 6.82 -36.62 -6.43
C ASN A 265 5.78 -36.69 -7.55
N GLU A 266 6.18 -36.84 -8.82
CA GLU A 266 5.24 -36.75 -9.96
C GLU A 266 4.14 -37.83 -9.89
N GLU A 267 4.47 -39.05 -9.48
CA GLU A 267 3.50 -40.15 -9.32
C GLU A 267 2.58 -39.96 -8.10
N PHE A 268 3.13 -39.44 -7.00
CA PHE A 268 2.34 -39.02 -5.84
C PHE A 268 1.30 -37.96 -6.24
N LEU A 269 1.73 -36.93 -6.98
CA LEU A 269 0.86 -35.85 -7.46
C LEU A 269 -0.19 -36.38 -8.45
N LYS A 270 0.18 -37.21 -9.43
CA LYS A 270 -0.76 -37.87 -10.36
C LYS A 270 -1.88 -38.58 -9.61
N GLN A 271 -1.52 -39.43 -8.64
CA GLN A 271 -2.51 -40.18 -7.88
C GLN A 271 -3.34 -39.29 -6.95
N LEU A 272 -2.75 -38.27 -6.32
CA LEU A 272 -3.46 -37.35 -5.43
C LEU A 272 -4.55 -36.54 -6.16
N PHE A 273 -4.24 -36.04 -7.37
CA PHE A 273 -5.22 -35.32 -8.20
C PHE A 273 -6.30 -36.25 -8.77
N ALA A 274 -5.92 -37.45 -9.21
CA ALA A 274 -6.86 -38.42 -9.77
C ALA A 274 -7.83 -38.97 -8.71
N LYS A 275 -7.28 -39.45 -7.58
CA LYS A 275 -8.02 -40.18 -6.53
C LYS A 275 -8.57 -39.30 -5.41
N GLY A 276 -8.09 -38.07 -5.28
CA GLY A 276 -8.32 -37.28 -4.07
C GLY A 276 -7.59 -37.85 -2.84
N LEU A 277 -8.03 -37.42 -1.67
CA LEU A 277 -7.50 -37.84 -0.37
C LEU A 277 -8.64 -38.16 0.60
N TYR A 278 -8.34 -38.92 1.64
CA TYR A 278 -9.29 -39.32 2.68
C TYR A 278 -8.82 -38.79 4.03
N ILE A 279 -9.72 -38.16 4.80
CA ILE A 279 -9.52 -37.94 6.24
C ILE A 279 -10.27 -39.05 6.99
N ARG A 280 -9.60 -39.68 7.96
CA ARG A 280 -10.23 -40.63 8.89
C ARG A 280 -10.45 -39.93 10.24
N GLU A 281 -11.63 -39.36 10.43
CA GLU A 281 -12.04 -38.58 11.61
C GLU A 281 -13.04 -39.38 12.43
N ASN A 282 -12.75 -39.62 13.72
CA ASN A 282 -13.58 -40.44 14.62
C ASN A 282 -13.97 -41.83 14.04
N GLY A 283 -13.10 -42.43 13.23
CA GLY A 283 -13.34 -43.71 12.55
C GLY A 283 -14.15 -43.63 11.25
N VAL A 284 -14.66 -42.45 10.87
CA VAL A 284 -15.39 -42.22 9.61
C VAL A 284 -14.42 -41.71 8.55
N GLU A 285 -14.39 -42.35 7.38
CA GLU A 285 -13.60 -41.87 6.24
C GLU A 285 -14.38 -40.86 5.40
N LYS A 286 -13.87 -39.62 5.33
CA LYS A 286 -14.39 -38.51 4.52
C LYS A 286 -13.51 -38.37 3.27
N HIS A 287 -14.11 -38.56 2.09
CA HIS A 287 -13.41 -38.48 0.80
C HIS A 287 -13.42 -37.03 0.27
N PHE A 288 -12.25 -36.48 -0.01
CA PHE A 288 -12.06 -35.14 -0.58
C PHE A 288 -11.46 -35.25 -1.99
N VAL A 289 -12.21 -34.85 -3.01
CA VAL A 289 -11.78 -34.84 -4.41
C VAL A 289 -11.18 -33.49 -4.79
N TYR A 290 -10.15 -33.48 -5.65
CA TYR A 290 -9.62 -32.21 -6.20
C TYR A 290 -10.73 -31.47 -6.97
N ALA A 291 -10.72 -30.13 -6.90
CA ALA A 291 -11.71 -29.29 -7.57
C ALA A 291 -11.12 -28.09 -8.35
N LEU A 292 -10.16 -27.34 -7.78
CA LEU A 292 -9.49 -26.24 -8.52
C LEU A 292 -8.15 -25.80 -7.92
N ARG A 293 -7.36 -25.07 -8.74
CA ARG A 293 -6.11 -24.40 -8.38
C ARG A 293 -6.01 -23.10 -9.18
N SER A 294 -6.20 -21.95 -8.52
CA SER A 294 -6.05 -20.63 -9.17
C SER A 294 -4.59 -20.32 -9.53
N ASN A 295 -4.35 -19.39 -10.46
CA ASN A 295 -2.99 -18.96 -10.84
C ASN A 295 -2.14 -18.43 -9.65
N ALA A 296 -2.77 -17.89 -8.60
CA ALA A 296 -2.08 -17.44 -7.38
C ALA A 296 -1.71 -18.62 -6.46
N GLN A 297 -2.64 -19.57 -6.29
CA GLN A 297 -2.37 -20.86 -5.64
C GLN A 297 -1.31 -21.64 -6.42
N ALA A 298 -1.27 -21.54 -7.76
CA ALA A 298 -0.30 -22.23 -8.59
C ALA A 298 1.14 -21.84 -8.29
N ARG A 299 1.40 -20.53 -8.11
CA ARG A 299 2.70 -19.96 -7.70
C ARG A 299 3.13 -20.35 -6.28
N THR A 300 2.18 -20.78 -5.44
CA THR A 300 2.42 -21.18 -4.04
C THR A 300 2.18 -22.67 -3.82
N LEU A 301 2.09 -23.45 -4.91
CA LEU A 301 1.82 -24.89 -4.94
C LEU A 301 0.57 -25.33 -4.14
N LYS A 302 -0.42 -24.47 -3.98
CA LYS A 302 -1.68 -24.80 -3.27
C LYS A 302 -2.72 -25.38 -4.23
N ALA A 303 -3.63 -26.20 -3.72
CA ALA A 303 -4.80 -26.72 -4.42
C ALA A 303 -6.02 -26.79 -3.49
N MET A 304 -7.23 -26.80 -4.07
CA MET A 304 -8.50 -26.94 -3.35
C MET A 304 -9.17 -28.28 -3.67
N PHE A 305 -9.63 -28.94 -2.61
CA PHE A 305 -10.36 -30.20 -2.63
C PHE A 305 -11.71 -30.00 -1.93
N ILE A 306 -12.76 -30.73 -2.36
CA ILE A 306 -14.11 -30.66 -1.79
C ILE A 306 -14.58 -32.01 -1.29
N LEU A 307 -15.39 -32.02 -0.23
CA LEU A 307 -15.98 -33.22 0.34
C LEU A 307 -16.98 -33.86 -0.65
N ASN A 308 -16.68 -35.06 -1.10
CA ASN A 308 -17.54 -35.86 -1.97
C ASN A 308 -18.60 -36.61 -1.13
N ASP A 309 -19.60 -35.88 -0.65
CA ASP A 309 -20.74 -36.43 0.14
C ASP A 309 -22.03 -36.63 -0.69
N GLY A 310 -21.93 -36.55 -2.02
CA GLY A 310 -23.08 -36.60 -2.93
C GLY A 310 -23.97 -35.36 -2.94
N LYS A 311 -23.78 -34.40 -2.01
CA LYS A 311 -24.47 -33.09 -2.04
C LYS A 311 -23.68 -32.03 -2.82
N TYR A 312 -22.37 -32.25 -2.98
CA TYR A 312 -21.47 -31.40 -3.77
C TYR A 312 -20.69 -32.24 -4.78
N THR A 313 -21.20 -32.31 -6.02
CA THR A 313 -20.43 -32.74 -7.21
C THR A 313 -19.49 -31.61 -7.67
N ILE A 314 -18.47 -31.91 -8.49
CA ILE A 314 -17.61 -30.86 -9.08
C ILE A 314 -18.48 -29.92 -9.94
N ALA A 315 -19.41 -30.47 -10.71
CA ALA A 315 -20.35 -29.67 -11.51
C ALA A 315 -21.15 -28.66 -10.66
N SER A 316 -21.72 -29.10 -9.53
CA SER A 316 -22.45 -28.22 -8.61
C SER A 316 -21.55 -27.18 -7.93
N PHE A 317 -20.31 -27.53 -7.61
CA PHE A 317 -19.33 -26.64 -6.99
C PHE A 317 -18.83 -25.56 -7.96
N LEU A 318 -18.48 -25.93 -9.20
CA LEU A 318 -18.06 -24.98 -10.23
C LEU A 318 -19.19 -24.00 -10.58
N ARG A 319 -20.44 -24.46 -10.71
CA ARG A 319 -21.61 -23.60 -10.89
C ARG A 319 -21.83 -22.62 -9.74
N LYS A 320 -21.70 -23.06 -8.48
CA LYS A 320 -21.76 -22.18 -7.30
C LYS A 320 -20.68 -21.11 -7.30
N LEU A 321 -19.50 -21.40 -7.86
CA LEU A 321 -18.42 -20.42 -8.04
C LEU A 321 -18.61 -19.50 -9.27
N GLY A 322 -19.68 -19.66 -10.05
CA GLY A 322 -19.91 -18.92 -11.29
C GLY A 322 -18.99 -19.34 -12.44
N VAL A 323 -18.58 -20.62 -12.48
CA VAL A 323 -17.68 -21.19 -13.49
C VAL A 323 -18.41 -22.29 -14.25
N GLU A 324 -18.97 -21.95 -15.41
CA GLU A 324 -19.55 -22.95 -16.33
C GLU A 324 -18.64 -23.18 -17.55
N PRO A 325 -18.17 -24.42 -17.82
CA PRO A 325 -17.29 -24.70 -18.95
C PRO A 325 -17.81 -24.26 -20.33
N ILE A 326 -19.12 -24.33 -20.60
CA ILE A 326 -19.72 -23.88 -21.88
C ILE A 326 -19.44 -22.40 -22.18
N VAL A 327 -19.27 -21.56 -21.15
CA VAL A 327 -18.93 -20.14 -21.27
C VAL A 327 -17.57 -19.94 -21.92
N TYR A 328 -16.66 -20.92 -21.87
CA TYR A 328 -15.33 -20.83 -22.45
C TYR A 328 -15.19 -21.59 -23.78
N ALA A 329 -16.29 -22.18 -24.26
CA ALA A 329 -16.35 -22.89 -25.53
C ALA A 329 -16.68 -21.96 -26.70
N LYS A 330 -16.14 -22.27 -27.90
CA LYS A 330 -16.53 -21.61 -29.15
C LYS A 330 -17.60 -22.44 -29.85
N LEU A 331 -18.77 -21.85 -30.10
CA LEU A 331 -19.80 -22.45 -30.96
C LEU A 331 -19.46 -22.20 -32.43
N LYS A 332 -19.41 -23.25 -33.24
CA LYS A 332 -19.34 -23.15 -34.71
C LYS A 332 -20.14 -24.28 -35.34
N ASP A 333 -20.93 -23.98 -36.37
CA ASP A 333 -21.67 -24.97 -37.16
C ASP A 333 -22.55 -25.92 -36.31
N GLY A 334 -23.10 -25.41 -35.18
CA GLY A 334 -23.90 -26.16 -34.21
C GLY A 334 -23.12 -26.95 -33.16
N VAL A 335 -21.78 -26.97 -33.21
CA VAL A 335 -20.90 -27.72 -32.30
C VAL A 335 -20.09 -26.77 -31.43
N TYR A 336 -20.10 -26.99 -30.11
CA TYR A 336 -19.18 -26.34 -29.18
C TYR A 336 -17.81 -27.02 -29.22
N THR A 337 -16.75 -26.20 -29.29
CA THR A 337 -15.36 -26.62 -29.11
C THR A 337 -14.79 -25.93 -27.87
N LEU A 338 -14.54 -26.69 -26.82
CA LEU A 338 -13.93 -26.23 -25.57
C LEU A 338 -12.47 -26.67 -25.49
N ASP A 339 -11.59 -25.71 -25.29
CA ASP A 339 -10.20 -25.93 -24.89
C ASP A 339 -10.13 -25.79 -23.36
N VAL A 340 -9.93 -26.90 -22.64
CA VAL A 340 -10.03 -26.93 -21.16
C VAL A 340 -8.88 -26.19 -20.46
N THR A 341 -7.83 -25.81 -21.20
CA THR A 341 -6.75 -24.96 -20.66
C THR A 341 -7.23 -23.53 -20.37
N LYS A 342 -8.36 -23.12 -20.98
CA LYS A 342 -9.00 -21.82 -20.79
C LYS A 342 -9.82 -21.71 -19.50
N PRO A 343 -10.87 -22.53 -19.22
CA PRO A 343 -11.67 -22.42 -18.00
C PRO A 343 -10.81 -22.49 -16.74
N ASP A 344 -9.84 -23.41 -16.67
CA ASP A 344 -8.90 -23.52 -15.54
C ASP A 344 -8.14 -22.19 -15.29
N LYS A 345 -7.54 -21.61 -16.32
CA LYS A 345 -6.91 -20.27 -16.24
C LYS A 345 -7.88 -19.15 -15.87
N ARG A 346 -9.21 -19.31 -16.07
CA ARG A 346 -10.24 -18.31 -15.69
C ARG A 346 -10.83 -18.54 -14.29
N LYS A 347 -10.74 -19.74 -13.69
CA LYS A 347 -11.04 -19.97 -12.26
C LYS A 347 -10.24 -19.04 -11.32
N GLY A 348 -9.06 -18.58 -11.76
CA GLY A 348 -8.29 -17.55 -11.05
C GLY A 348 -8.91 -16.16 -10.98
N LEU A 349 -9.95 -15.86 -11.79
CA LEU A 349 -10.64 -14.57 -11.77
C LEU A 349 -11.59 -14.44 -10.57
N SER A 350 -12.30 -15.51 -10.19
CA SER A 350 -13.12 -15.54 -8.97
C SER A 350 -12.28 -15.46 -7.69
N ALA A 351 -11.09 -16.07 -7.71
CA ALA A 351 -10.14 -16.11 -6.60
C ALA A 351 -9.22 -14.86 -6.49
N THR A 352 -9.49 -13.78 -7.24
CA THR A 352 -8.72 -12.53 -7.09
C THR A 352 -9.20 -11.78 -5.84
N ASN A 353 -8.27 -11.39 -4.94
CA ASN A 353 -8.58 -10.46 -3.85
C ASN A 353 -9.16 -9.16 -4.44
N THR A 354 -10.42 -8.88 -4.13
CA THR A 354 -11.21 -7.76 -4.65
C THR A 354 -12.18 -7.23 -3.59
N PHE A 355 -12.79 -6.08 -3.87
CA PHE A 355 -13.92 -5.50 -3.15
C PHE A 355 -15.15 -5.49 -4.08
N PRO A 356 -16.29 -6.09 -3.70
CA PRO A 356 -17.51 -6.09 -4.51
C PRO A 356 -18.21 -4.74 -4.47
N LEU A 357 -18.79 -4.34 -5.61
CA LEU A 357 -19.58 -3.12 -5.74
C LEU A 357 -21.07 -3.44 -5.74
N PHE A 358 -21.83 -2.65 -5.01
CA PHE A 358 -23.20 -2.96 -4.62
C PHE A 358 -24.27 -2.14 -5.36
N SER A 359 -23.88 -1.00 -5.94
CA SER A 359 -24.76 -0.14 -6.76
C SER A 359 -24.96 -0.67 -8.19
N PHE A 360 -24.07 -1.52 -8.68
CA PHE A 360 -24.03 -1.97 -10.09
C PHE A 360 -24.58 -3.39 -10.28
N VAL A 361 -25.90 -3.54 -10.17
CA VAL A 361 -26.59 -4.81 -10.44
C VAL A 361 -27.11 -4.84 -11.87
N PHE A 362 -26.33 -5.38 -12.82
CA PHE A 362 -26.83 -5.59 -14.19
C PHE A 362 -27.90 -6.70 -14.24
N GLY A 363 -28.79 -6.63 -15.22
CA GLY A 363 -29.74 -7.71 -15.51
C GLY A 363 -29.16 -8.76 -16.46
N ASN A 364 -29.96 -9.79 -16.73
CA ASN A 364 -29.66 -10.83 -17.71
C ASN A 364 -30.27 -10.55 -19.10
N LYS A 365 -30.82 -9.35 -19.33
CA LYS A 365 -31.40 -8.99 -20.64
C LYS A 365 -30.33 -8.45 -21.56
N ILE A 366 -30.38 -8.88 -22.82
CA ILE A 366 -29.44 -8.55 -23.87
C ILE A 366 -30.20 -7.93 -25.05
N ARG A 367 -29.74 -6.79 -25.56
CA ARG A 367 -30.12 -6.23 -26.85
C ARG A 367 -28.90 -6.30 -27.77
N LYS A 368 -29.07 -6.76 -29.00
CA LYS A 368 -28.02 -6.68 -30.03
C LYS A 368 -28.29 -5.47 -30.91
N GLU A 369 -27.28 -4.66 -31.11
CA GLU A 369 -27.34 -3.45 -31.94
C GLU A 369 -27.09 -3.77 -33.42
N ALA A 370 -27.46 -2.87 -34.32
CA ALA A 370 -27.31 -3.06 -35.77
C ALA A 370 -25.85 -3.23 -36.24
N ASN A 371 -24.87 -2.77 -35.45
CA ASN A 371 -23.43 -2.93 -35.69
C ASN A 371 -22.83 -4.21 -35.04
N GLY A 372 -23.66 -5.05 -34.40
CA GLY A 372 -23.22 -6.25 -33.70
C GLY A 372 -22.73 -6.03 -32.25
N ASP A 373 -22.83 -4.82 -31.70
CA ASP A 373 -22.60 -4.57 -30.27
C ASP A 373 -23.67 -5.28 -29.41
N ILE A 374 -23.31 -5.58 -28.15
CA ILE A 374 -24.19 -6.28 -27.19
C ILE A 374 -24.44 -5.36 -25.98
N VAL A 375 -25.66 -4.85 -25.82
CA VAL A 375 -26.06 -4.07 -24.65
C VAL A 375 -26.75 -4.96 -23.62
N VAL A 376 -26.14 -5.08 -22.43
CA VAL A 376 -26.70 -5.73 -21.24
C VAL A 376 -27.45 -4.69 -20.40
N TYR A 377 -28.68 -5.02 -20.01
CA TYR A 377 -29.57 -4.14 -19.25
C TYR A 377 -30.44 -4.92 -18.25
N GLY A 378 -31.05 -4.22 -17.30
CA GLY A 378 -31.75 -4.84 -16.17
C GLY A 378 -32.86 -3.98 -15.56
N LYS A 379 -33.05 -4.13 -14.24
CA LYS A 379 -33.95 -3.29 -13.42
C LYS A 379 -33.27 -2.01 -12.91
N THR A 380 -31.95 -1.92 -13.01
CA THR A 380 -31.13 -0.77 -12.64
C THR A 380 -31.08 0.26 -13.77
N PRO A 381 -30.73 1.54 -13.48
CA PRO A 381 -30.50 2.54 -14.51
C PRO A 381 -29.22 2.29 -15.32
N PHE A 382 -28.24 1.56 -14.76
CA PHE A 382 -26.95 1.32 -15.37
C PHE A 382 -27.04 0.28 -16.50
N LYS A 383 -26.41 0.59 -17.63
CA LYS A 383 -26.29 -0.27 -18.82
C LYS A 383 -24.82 -0.56 -19.11
N LEU A 384 -24.53 -1.73 -19.69
CA LEU A 384 -23.19 -2.09 -20.17
C LEU A 384 -23.27 -2.43 -21.65
N ARG A 385 -22.47 -1.77 -22.49
CA ARG A 385 -22.29 -2.12 -23.91
C ARG A 385 -20.97 -2.86 -24.11
N VAL A 386 -21.03 -4.00 -24.78
CA VAL A 386 -19.86 -4.64 -25.37
C VAL A 386 -19.69 -4.15 -26.79
N VAL A 387 -18.53 -3.59 -27.09
CA VAL A 387 -18.15 -3.08 -28.41
C VAL A 387 -17.11 -3.97 -29.07
N ASN A 388 -16.96 -3.83 -30.39
CA ASN A 388 -15.84 -4.44 -31.12
C ASN A 388 -14.49 -3.90 -30.62
N ASP A 389 -13.44 -4.73 -30.72
CA ASP A 389 -12.08 -4.25 -30.50
C ASP A 389 -11.67 -3.25 -31.59
N VAL A 390 -10.78 -2.33 -31.22
CA VAL A 390 -10.25 -1.27 -32.08
C VAL A 390 -8.78 -1.55 -32.35
N TYR A 391 -8.31 -1.20 -33.54
CA TYR A 391 -6.97 -1.50 -34.01
C TYR A 391 -6.27 -0.25 -34.55
N ALA A 392 -4.94 -0.28 -34.63
CA ALA A 392 -4.14 0.72 -35.31
C ALA A 392 -3.01 0.05 -36.09
N TYR A 393 -2.51 0.74 -37.12
CA TYR A 393 -1.35 0.33 -37.89
C TYR A 393 -0.12 1.12 -37.46
N VAL A 394 0.80 0.46 -36.74
CA VAL A 394 2.13 1.03 -36.52
C VAL A 394 2.93 0.93 -37.82
N LYS A 395 3.26 2.08 -38.40
CA LYS A 395 4.00 2.22 -39.68
C LYS A 395 5.42 2.77 -39.50
N ASN A 396 5.82 3.11 -38.27
CA ASN A 396 7.05 3.83 -37.98
C ASN A 396 7.91 3.06 -36.97
N GLY A 397 9.23 3.06 -37.21
CA GLY A 397 10.21 2.42 -36.34
C GLY A 397 10.48 0.95 -36.67
N LYS A 398 11.55 0.42 -36.06
CA LYS A 398 12.03 -0.94 -36.26
C LYS A 398 11.51 -1.90 -35.17
N PHE A 399 11.35 -3.16 -35.53
CA PHE A 399 10.94 -4.22 -34.61
C PHE A 399 11.66 -5.55 -34.88
N VAL A 400 11.76 -6.41 -33.87
CA VAL A 400 12.29 -7.78 -33.97
C VAL A 400 11.13 -8.76 -33.86
N VAL A 401 11.21 -9.82 -34.68
CA VAL A 401 10.32 -10.99 -34.69
C VAL A 401 11.15 -12.26 -34.90
N VAL A 402 10.54 -13.40 -34.58
CA VAL A 402 11.11 -14.72 -34.91
C VAL A 402 10.74 -15.10 -36.35
N ASP A 403 11.76 -15.38 -37.17
CA ASP A 403 11.62 -16.22 -38.36
C ASP A 403 11.47 -17.66 -37.89
N LYS A 404 10.25 -18.20 -38.01
CA LYS A 404 9.91 -19.54 -37.54
C LYS A 404 10.66 -20.63 -38.32
N ASP A 405 10.82 -20.43 -39.62
CA ASP A 405 11.25 -21.46 -40.56
C ASP A 405 12.78 -21.55 -40.59
N ASN A 406 13.48 -20.42 -40.46
CA ASN A 406 14.95 -20.35 -40.32
C ASN A 406 15.46 -20.35 -38.86
N LYS A 407 14.56 -20.33 -37.86
CA LYS A 407 14.87 -20.24 -36.41
C LYS A 407 15.79 -19.06 -36.05
N LYS A 408 15.48 -17.85 -36.55
CA LYS A 408 16.32 -16.66 -36.38
C LYS A 408 15.52 -15.48 -35.83
N LEU A 409 16.20 -14.56 -35.14
CA LEU A 409 15.65 -13.23 -34.88
C LEU A 409 15.92 -12.35 -36.10
N VAL A 410 14.90 -11.62 -36.55
CA VAL A 410 14.98 -10.74 -37.73
C VAL A 410 14.51 -9.34 -37.36
N GLU A 411 15.35 -8.34 -37.60
CA GLU A 411 14.97 -6.93 -37.53
C GLU A 411 14.23 -6.53 -38.82
N LEU A 412 13.01 -6.02 -38.66
CA LEU A 412 12.16 -5.51 -39.72
C LEU A 412 11.78 -4.05 -39.46
N ASP A 413 11.32 -3.37 -40.50
CA ASP A 413 10.94 -1.96 -40.47
C ASP A 413 9.42 -1.82 -40.71
N ALA A 414 8.72 -1.13 -39.81
CA ALA A 414 7.27 -0.97 -39.87
C ALA A 414 6.80 -0.14 -41.08
N SER A 415 7.69 0.64 -41.71
CA SER A 415 7.37 1.34 -42.97
C SER A 415 7.24 0.39 -44.18
N LYS A 416 7.79 -0.83 -44.06
CA LYS A 416 7.72 -1.90 -45.07
C LYS A 416 6.81 -3.04 -44.65
N PHE A 417 6.70 -3.29 -43.34
CA PHE A 417 5.89 -4.34 -42.74
C PHE A 417 4.98 -3.78 -41.62
N PRO A 418 3.96 -2.95 -41.95
CA PRO A 418 3.10 -2.31 -40.97
C PRO A 418 2.47 -3.30 -40.00
N GLN A 419 2.50 -2.98 -38.70
CA GLN A 419 1.98 -3.86 -37.67
C GLN A 419 0.57 -3.42 -37.25
N LYS A 420 -0.44 -4.22 -37.64
CA LYS A 420 -1.80 -4.14 -37.08
C LYS A 420 -1.74 -4.66 -35.63
N LEU A 421 -2.12 -3.80 -34.69
CA LEU A 421 -2.16 -4.06 -33.24
C LEU A 421 -3.55 -3.69 -32.70
N ILE A 422 -4.00 -4.40 -31.66
CA ILE A 422 -5.18 -4.02 -30.88
C ILE A 422 -4.84 -2.78 -30.05
N VAL A 423 -5.80 -1.88 -29.90
CA VAL A 423 -5.71 -0.64 -29.13
C VAL A 423 -6.70 -0.74 -27.96
N GLY A 424 -6.18 -0.60 -26.73
CA GLY A 424 -6.98 -0.71 -25.51
C GLY A 424 -7.30 -2.14 -25.06
N ASP A 425 -6.49 -3.15 -25.43
CA ASP A 425 -6.67 -4.53 -24.92
C ASP A 425 -6.60 -4.52 -23.38
N GLY A 426 -7.70 -4.92 -22.75
CA GLY A 426 -7.84 -4.89 -21.29
C GLY A 426 -8.41 -3.59 -20.72
N THR A 427 -8.58 -2.53 -21.51
CA THR A 427 -9.31 -1.33 -21.08
C THR A 427 -10.82 -1.60 -21.10
N CYS A 428 -11.54 -0.87 -20.25
CA CYS A 428 -12.98 -0.62 -20.32
C CYS A 428 -13.21 0.86 -19.99
N PHE A 429 -14.16 1.54 -20.62
CA PHE A 429 -14.51 2.93 -20.27
C PHE A 429 -15.73 2.99 -19.35
N VAL A 430 -15.73 3.95 -18.42
CA VAL A 430 -16.87 4.20 -17.53
C VAL A 430 -17.23 5.68 -17.45
N SER A 431 -18.52 5.96 -17.24
CA SER A 431 -19.04 7.32 -17.09
C SER A 431 -18.51 8.00 -15.83
N PRO A 432 -18.47 9.36 -15.77
CA PRO A 432 -18.13 10.11 -14.56
C PRO A 432 -18.97 9.69 -13.35
N ARG A 433 -20.25 9.41 -13.60
CA ARG A 433 -21.22 8.95 -12.60
C ARG A 433 -20.82 7.60 -12.01
N VAL A 434 -20.38 6.65 -12.84
CA VAL A 434 -19.85 5.36 -12.37
C VAL A 434 -18.60 5.59 -11.52
N ALA A 435 -17.61 6.34 -12.01
CA ALA A 435 -16.36 6.59 -11.30
C ALA A 435 -16.60 7.22 -9.91
N HIS A 436 -17.53 8.17 -9.82
CA HIS A 436 -17.92 8.79 -8.56
C HIS A 436 -18.60 7.80 -7.60
N ILE A 437 -19.49 6.94 -8.10
CA ILE A 437 -20.15 5.89 -7.27
C ILE A 437 -19.14 4.82 -6.82
N ILE A 438 -18.19 4.42 -7.67
CA ILE A 438 -17.09 3.54 -7.24
C ILE A 438 -16.34 4.20 -6.08
N GLY A 439 -15.96 5.48 -6.22
CA GLY A 439 -15.29 6.25 -5.17
C GLY A 439 -16.08 6.38 -3.86
N GLN A 440 -17.42 6.48 -3.94
CA GLN A 440 -18.30 6.49 -2.77
C GLN A 440 -18.36 5.12 -2.06
N GLU A 441 -18.38 4.01 -2.80
CA GLU A 441 -18.43 2.66 -2.19
C GLU A 441 -17.07 2.20 -1.67
N THR A 442 -15.96 2.59 -2.31
CA THR A 442 -14.59 2.23 -1.89
C THR A 442 -14.01 3.18 -0.83
N GLY A 443 -14.62 4.35 -0.62
CA GLY A 443 -14.05 5.47 0.13
C GLY A 443 -12.89 6.17 -0.58
N LYS A 444 -12.55 5.80 -1.83
CA LYS A 444 -11.39 6.34 -2.57
C LYS A 444 -11.74 6.57 -4.04
N PHE A 445 -11.88 7.83 -4.42
CA PHE A 445 -11.97 8.25 -5.81
C PHE A 445 -10.64 8.01 -6.54
N GLY A 446 -10.70 7.78 -7.84
CA GLY A 446 -9.53 7.61 -8.71
C GLY A 446 -9.94 7.58 -10.17
N ALA A 447 -9.01 7.91 -11.06
CA ALA A 447 -9.28 7.96 -12.50
C ALA A 447 -9.35 6.57 -13.17
N ALA A 448 -8.77 5.55 -12.54
CA ALA A 448 -8.75 4.18 -13.07
C ALA A 448 -8.88 3.12 -11.97
N PHE A 449 -9.53 2.00 -12.30
CA PHE A 449 -9.85 0.91 -11.39
C PHE A 449 -9.58 -0.44 -12.06
N GLN A 450 -8.62 -1.22 -11.57
CA GLN A 450 -8.46 -2.60 -12.07
C GLN A 450 -9.62 -3.45 -11.54
N HIS A 451 -10.37 -4.11 -12.43
CA HIS A 451 -11.64 -4.77 -12.08
C HIS A 451 -11.73 -6.24 -12.54
N ARG A 452 -12.70 -6.94 -11.95
CA ARG A 452 -13.22 -8.24 -12.37
C ARG A 452 -14.74 -8.11 -12.41
N THR A 453 -15.38 -8.33 -13.55
CA THR A 453 -16.85 -8.27 -13.65
C THR A 453 -17.41 -9.64 -14.03
N GLY A 454 -18.21 -10.21 -13.13
CA GLY A 454 -18.44 -11.65 -13.06
C GLY A 454 -17.13 -12.41 -12.95
N ASN A 455 -17.06 -13.58 -13.59
CA ASN A 455 -15.81 -14.34 -13.82
C ASN A 455 -15.32 -14.26 -15.28
N ILE A 456 -15.96 -13.43 -16.11
CA ILE A 456 -15.75 -13.40 -17.56
C ILE A 456 -15.15 -12.11 -18.08
N ILE A 457 -15.26 -10.97 -17.38
CA ILE A 457 -14.66 -9.71 -17.82
C ILE A 457 -13.48 -9.38 -16.89
N LYS A 458 -12.30 -9.13 -17.46
CA LYS A 458 -11.09 -8.71 -16.75
C LYS A 458 -10.47 -7.53 -17.49
N GLY A 459 -10.25 -6.43 -16.78
CA GLY A 459 -9.61 -5.25 -17.33
C GLY A 459 -9.34 -4.15 -16.31
N MET A 460 -9.15 -2.94 -16.83
CA MET A 460 -9.10 -1.69 -16.09
C MET A 460 -10.22 -0.76 -16.57
N PHE A 461 -11.11 -0.37 -15.66
CA PHE A 461 -12.04 0.73 -15.92
C PHE A 461 -11.28 2.04 -15.91
N VAL A 462 -11.43 2.84 -16.95
CA VAL A 462 -10.90 4.20 -17.06
C VAL A 462 -12.08 5.16 -17.09
N ALA A 463 -12.08 6.15 -16.20
CA ALA A 463 -13.13 7.16 -16.12
C ALA A 463 -12.93 8.18 -17.25
N VAL A 464 -13.91 8.29 -18.16
CA VAL A 464 -13.87 9.19 -19.32
C VAL A 464 -14.86 10.34 -19.10
N PRO A 465 -14.42 11.61 -19.05
CA PRO A 465 -15.27 12.77 -18.73
C PRO A 465 -16.53 12.87 -19.61
N ASP A 466 -16.38 12.59 -20.90
CA ASP A 466 -17.39 12.87 -21.92
C ASP A 466 -17.88 11.63 -22.68
N LEU A 467 -17.82 10.45 -22.04
CA LEU A 467 -18.28 9.17 -22.60
C LEU A 467 -19.70 9.26 -23.22
N HIS A 468 -20.57 10.07 -22.63
CA HIS A 468 -21.94 10.31 -23.09
C HIS A 468 -22.08 11.18 -24.36
N LYS A 469 -20.99 11.70 -24.92
CA LYS A 469 -20.97 12.20 -26.31
C LYS A 469 -20.91 11.07 -27.34
N TYR A 470 -20.55 9.85 -26.93
CA TYR A 470 -20.34 8.69 -27.78
C TYR A 470 -21.37 7.57 -27.51
N TYR A 471 -21.74 7.34 -26.25
CA TYR A 471 -22.63 6.25 -25.83
C TYR A 471 -23.60 6.63 -24.70
N GLU A 472 -24.85 6.18 -24.80
CA GLU A 472 -25.83 6.29 -23.69
C GLU A 472 -25.53 5.36 -22.51
N GLU A 473 -24.71 4.33 -22.72
CA GLU A 473 -24.38 3.34 -21.69
C GLU A 473 -23.29 3.83 -20.72
N ASP A 474 -23.41 3.44 -19.46
CA ASP A 474 -22.50 3.83 -18.37
C ASP A 474 -21.15 3.10 -18.41
N PHE A 475 -21.11 1.91 -19.03
CA PHE A 475 -19.94 1.04 -19.15
C PHE A 475 -19.74 0.60 -20.59
N ILE A 476 -18.55 0.82 -21.15
CA ILE A 476 -18.13 0.33 -22.47
C ILE A 476 -17.01 -0.70 -22.28
N VAL A 477 -17.25 -1.92 -22.74
CA VAL A 477 -16.35 -3.07 -22.58
C VAL A 477 -15.92 -3.56 -23.96
N PHE A 478 -14.61 -3.63 -24.20
CA PHE A 478 -14.06 -4.15 -25.44
C PHE A 478 -14.11 -5.70 -25.45
N LYS A 479 -14.27 -6.32 -26.62
CA LYS A 479 -14.39 -7.79 -26.75
C LYS A 479 -13.15 -8.51 -26.17
N SER A 480 -11.96 -7.96 -26.38
CA SER A 480 -10.68 -8.37 -25.77
C SER A 480 -10.75 -8.48 -24.24
N SER A 481 -11.39 -7.53 -23.56
CA SER A 481 -11.59 -7.53 -22.10
C SER A 481 -12.54 -8.66 -21.62
N ILE A 482 -13.32 -9.26 -22.52
CA ILE A 482 -14.16 -10.43 -22.22
C ILE A 482 -13.41 -11.72 -22.54
N LYS A 483 -13.20 -12.53 -21.50
CA LYS A 483 -12.35 -13.70 -21.51
C LYS A 483 -13.14 -15.02 -21.64
N GLY A 484 -14.39 -14.94 -22.12
CA GLY A 484 -15.39 -16.00 -22.33
C GLY A 484 -16.62 -15.48 -23.12
N ASN A 485 -17.69 -16.29 -23.25
CA ASN A 485 -18.92 -15.93 -23.95
C ASN A 485 -19.98 -15.33 -23.00
N LEU A 486 -20.22 -14.04 -23.13
CA LEU A 486 -21.18 -13.28 -22.32
C LEU A 486 -22.63 -13.77 -22.45
N GLU A 487 -23.05 -14.25 -23.62
CA GLU A 487 -24.42 -14.72 -23.83
C GLU A 487 -24.69 -16.01 -23.05
N GLU A 488 -23.77 -16.98 -23.09
CA GLU A 488 -23.91 -18.22 -22.31
C GLU A 488 -23.76 -17.97 -20.80
N PHE A 489 -22.90 -17.03 -20.38
CA PHE A 489 -22.76 -16.67 -18.96
C PHE A 489 -24.07 -16.11 -18.38
N LEU A 490 -24.77 -15.26 -19.13
CA LEU A 490 -26.06 -14.69 -18.71
C LEU A 490 -27.22 -15.68 -18.84
N LYS A 491 -27.18 -16.60 -19.83
CA LYS A 491 -28.14 -17.73 -19.93
C LYS A 491 -28.01 -18.72 -18.76
N ALA A 492 -26.79 -18.97 -18.27
CA ALA A 492 -26.53 -19.79 -17.09
C ALA A 492 -27.04 -19.17 -15.77
N GLY A 493 -27.63 -17.97 -15.82
CA GLY A 493 -28.20 -17.29 -14.65
C GLY A 493 -27.19 -16.59 -13.74
N HIS A 494 -25.91 -16.52 -14.15
CA HIS A 494 -24.88 -15.84 -13.38
C HIS A 494 -25.02 -14.31 -13.46
N ALA A 495 -24.84 -13.63 -12.33
CA ALA A 495 -24.84 -12.17 -12.27
C ALA A 495 -23.49 -11.57 -12.71
N LEU A 496 -23.54 -10.42 -13.38
CA LEU A 496 -22.36 -9.57 -13.63
C LEU A 496 -22.08 -8.70 -12.41
N GLU A 497 -21.62 -9.30 -11.32
CA GLU A 497 -21.11 -8.56 -10.16
C GLU A 497 -19.83 -7.80 -10.55
N ILE A 498 -19.77 -6.49 -10.30
CA ILE A 498 -18.52 -5.72 -10.46
C ILE A 498 -17.70 -5.85 -9.17
N ARG A 499 -16.41 -6.18 -9.30
CA ARG A 499 -15.46 -6.27 -8.19
C ARG A 499 -14.16 -5.52 -8.52
N VAL A 500 -13.71 -4.63 -7.64
CA VAL A 500 -12.49 -3.83 -7.82
C VAL A 500 -11.30 -4.53 -7.14
N ALA A 501 -10.22 -4.76 -7.89
CA ALA A 501 -8.97 -5.34 -7.38
C ALA A 501 -8.00 -4.27 -6.87
N ARG A 502 -7.91 -3.13 -7.58
CA ARG A 502 -7.05 -1.98 -7.26
C ARG A 502 -7.68 -0.68 -7.76
N ILE A 503 -7.39 0.41 -7.07
CA ILE A 503 -7.78 1.79 -7.40
C ILE A 503 -6.48 2.56 -7.69
N ASN A 504 -6.47 3.45 -8.67
CA ASN A 504 -5.30 4.28 -8.92
C ASN A 504 -5.14 5.34 -7.80
N PRO A 505 -4.02 5.38 -7.06
CA PRO A 505 -3.68 6.53 -6.23
C PRO A 505 -3.45 7.78 -7.09
N THR A 506 -3.74 8.97 -6.56
CA THR A 506 -3.44 10.25 -7.24
C THR A 506 -1.94 10.56 -7.23
N ALA A 507 -1.45 11.37 -8.17
CA ALA A 507 -0.02 11.63 -8.30
C ALA A 507 0.56 12.36 -7.08
N ARG A 508 -0.26 13.19 -6.40
CA ARG A 508 0.07 13.83 -5.10
C ARG A 508 0.44 12.78 -4.03
N THR A 509 -0.25 11.64 -3.99
CA THR A 509 0.03 10.54 -3.03
C THR A 509 1.20 9.63 -3.43
N MET A 510 1.86 9.88 -4.57
CA MET A 510 2.99 9.07 -5.03
C MET A 510 4.31 9.53 -4.38
N LYS A 511 5.35 8.68 -4.47
CA LYS A 511 6.71 9.04 -4.03
C LYS A 511 7.43 9.79 -5.15
N GLN A 512 8.01 10.94 -4.85
CA GLN A 512 8.85 11.70 -5.79
C GLN A 512 10.01 10.83 -6.31
N TYR A 513 10.66 10.10 -5.39
CA TYR A 513 11.78 9.22 -5.71
C TYR A 513 11.36 7.76 -5.68
N THR A 514 11.61 7.06 -6.78
CA THR A 514 11.42 5.61 -6.91
C THR A 514 12.78 4.92 -7.04
N MET A 515 12.88 3.72 -6.48
CA MET A 515 14.08 2.89 -6.59
C MET A 515 14.16 2.26 -7.99
N PHE A 516 15.09 2.77 -8.81
CA PHE A 516 15.43 2.26 -10.14
C PHE A 516 16.20 0.93 -10.02
N PRO A 517 15.63 -0.22 -10.42
CA PRO A 517 16.28 -1.51 -10.26
C PRO A 517 17.52 -1.69 -11.15
N TYR A 518 18.46 -2.52 -10.69
CA TYR A 518 19.64 -2.93 -11.47
C TYR A 518 19.26 -3.59 -12.81
N GLN A 519 18.07 -4.18 -12.94
CA GLN A 519 17.53 -4.70 -14.21
C GLN A 519 17.38 -3.60 -15.26
N PHE A 520 16.89 -2.41 -14.90
CA PHE A 520 16.85 -1.27 -15.81
C PHE A 520 18.26 -0.76 -16.13
N VAL A 521 19.16 -0.76 -15.14
CA VAL A 521 20.59 -0.49 -15.42
C VAL A 521 21.12 -1.44 -16.50
N HIS A 522 20.80 -2.74 -16.44
CA HIS A 522 21.27 -3.73 -17.43
C HIS A 522 20.77 -3.49 -18.87
N ILE A 523 19.62 -2.85 -19.07
CA ILE A 523 19.10 -2.55 -20.41
C ILE A 523 19.50 -1.15 -20.93
N LEU A 524 19.74 -0.16 -20.06
CA LEU A 524 20.10 1.20 -20.47
C LEU A 524 21.61 1.38 -20.72
N ASN A 525 21.99 2.28 -21.62
CA ASN A 525 23.40 2.61 -21.90
C ASN A 525 24.09 3.51 -20.83
N LEU A 526 23.77 3.29 -19.55
CA LEU A 526 24.38 3.98 -18.40
C LEU A 526 25.80 3.48 -18.14
N SER A 527 26.71 4.40 -17.84
CA SER A 527 28.04 4.13 -17.26
C SER A 527 28.05 4.25 -15.73
N ALA A 528 29.15 3.85 -15.10
CA ALA A 528 29.32 3.98 -13.66
C ALA A 528 29.40 5.44 -13.18
N GLU A 529 29.85 6.35 -14.06
CA GLU A 529 29.91 7.78 -13.80
C GLU A 529 28.50 8.40 -13.84
N ASP A 530 27.64 7.95 -14.75
CA ASP A 530 26.23 8.34 -14.82
C ASP A 530 25.46 7.91 -13.57
N MET A 531 25.61 6.64 -13.16
CA MET A 531 25.02 6.13 -11.92
C MET A 531 25.52 6.86 -10.67
N TRP A 532 26.81 7.16 -10.61
CA TRP A 532 27.42 7.92 -9.54
C TRP A 532 26.88 9.36 -9.49
N ASN A 533 26.76 10.03 -10.64
CA ASN A 533 26.25 11.40 -10.74
C ASN A 533 24.77 11.52 -10.37
N ILE A 534 23.96 10.48 -10.57
CA ILE A 534 22.61 10.37 -10.00
C ILE A 534 22.71 10.23 -8.48
N VAL A 535 23.35 9.15 -7.99
CA VAL A 535 23.34 8.80 -6.55
C VAL A 535 23.98 9.86 -5.67
N LYS A 536 25.03 10.54 -6.13
CA LYS A 536 25.74 11.58 -5.38
C LYS A 536 24.81 12.71 -4.89
N LYS A 537 23.85 13.14 -5.73
CA LYS A 537 22.81 14.14 -5.36
C LYS A 537 22.11 13.78 -4.05
N HIS A 538 21.89 12.48 -3.83
CA HIS A 538 21.20 11.93 -2.66
C HIS A 538 22.16 11.58 -1.50
N LEU A 539 23.42 11.23 -1.78
CA LEU A 539 24.46 11.02 -0.76
C LEU A 539 24.79 12.31 0.00
N ASP A 540 24.87 13.45 -0.70
CA ASP A 540 25.14 14.75 -0.07
C ASP A 540 23.99 15.17 0.88
N LEU A 541 22.79 14.62 0.67
CA LEU A 541 21.59 14.80 1.52
C LEU A 541 21.52 13.82 2.71
N VAL A 542 22.25 12.69 2.70
CA VAL A 542 22.18 11.66 3.77
C VAL A 542 22.45 12.22 5.16
N LYS A 543 23.40 13.16 5.28
CA LYS A 543 23.74 13.81 6.55
C LYS A 543 22.61 14.70 7.06
N GLN A 544 21.82 15.27 6.16
CA GLN A 544 20.70 16.16 6.46
C GLN A 544 19.47 15.36 6.90
N MET A 545 19.16 14.22 6.24
CA MET A 545 18.06 13.29 6.59
C MET A 545 18.08 12.80 8.06
N MET A 546 19.24 12.86 8.73
CA MET A 546 19.38 12.50 10.15
C MET A 546 18.82 13.56 11.12
N ASN A 547 18.58 14.80 10.64
CA ASN A 547 18.15 15.95 11.45
C ASN A 547 16.99 16.74 10.81
N ASP A 548 16.71 16.51 9.53
CA ASP A 548 15.60 17.10 8.77
C ASP A 548 14.46 16.06 8.62
N PRO A 549 13.30 16.26 9.31
CA PRO A 549 12.16 15.35 9.23
C PRO A 549 11.50 15.34 7.85
N GLU A 550 11.44 16.49 7.18
CA GLU A 550 10.71 16.68 5.92
C GLU A 550 11.48 16.06 4.76
N LEU A 551 12.79 16.25 4.75
CA LEU A 551 13.68 15.53 3.85
C LEU A 551 13.59 14.01 4.07
N LEU A 552 13.52 13.52 5.31
CA LEU A 552 13.35 12.10 5.58
C LEU A 552 11.96 11.59 5.13
N LYS A 553 10.88 12.34 5.37
CA LYS A 553 9.52 12.07 4.88
C LYS A 553 9.48 11.88 3.37
N LYS A 554 10.24 12.66 2.58
CA LYS A 554 10.34 12.48 1.11
C LYS A 554 10.86 11.09 0.70
N TYR A 555 11.80 10.49 1.46
CA TYR A 555 12.32 9.15 1.16
C TYR A 555 11.51 7.99 1.76
N VAL A 556 10.90 8.14 2.94
CA VAL A 556 9.92 7.14 3.42
C VAL A 556 8.64 7.16 2.57
N GLY A 557 8.33 8.30 1.92
CA GLY A 557 7.17 8.48 1.05
C GLY A 557 5.94 8.98 1.79
N MET A 558 6.14 9.99 2.65
CA MET A 558 5.10 10.60 3.52
C MET A 558 4.88 12.09 3.26
N ALA A 559 5.62 12.72 2.33
CA ALA A 559 5.63 14.17 2.16
C ALA A 559 4.28 14.80 1.77
N HIS A 560 3.32 14.00 1.30
CA HIS A 560 1.96 14.43 0.96
C HIS A 560 0.96 14.34 2.12
N ILE A 561 1.33 13.71 3.24
CA ILE A 561 0.41 13.41 4.35
C ILE A 561 0.23 14.63 5.27
N ASP A 562 1.20 15.55 5.30
CA ASP A 562 1.20 16.70 6.21
C ASP A 562 0.18 17.79 5.86
N ASP A 563 -0.19 17.92 4.58
CA ASP A 563 -1.17 18.91 4.11
C ASP A 563 -2.62 18.49 4.46
N ASP A 564 -2.92 17.19 4.40
CA ASP A 564 -4.27 16.67 4.65
C ASP A 564 -4.67 16.72 6.14
N ILE A 565 -3.72 16.93 7.07
CA ILE A 565 -3.95 16.94 8.52
C ILE A 565 -4.99 17.98 8.95
N ALA A 566 -5.07 19.12 8.26
CA ALA A 566 -5.84 20.28 8.72
C ALA A 566 -7.37 20.04 8.77
N ASP A 567 -7.88 19.11 7.94
CA ASP A 567 -9.32 18.82 7.80
C ASP A 567 -9.70 17.38 8.22
N MET A 568 -8.73 16.54 8.63
CA MET A 568 -8.96 15.12 9.00
C MET A 568 -9.92 14.95 10.20
N ASP A 569 -10.86 14.02 10.07
CA ASP A 569 -11.70 13.55 11.20
C ASP A 569 -11.07 12.37 11.99
N GLU A 570 -11.67 12.04 13.14
CA GLU A 570 -11.17 10.99 14.05
C GLU A 570 -11.07 9.60 13.36
N THR A 571 -11.92 9.33 12.38
CA THR A 571 -11.94 8.09 11.56
C THR A 571 -10.81 8.07 10.55
N GLU A 572 -10.56 9.20 9.90
CA GLU A 572 -9.49 9.37 8.90
C GLU A 572 -8.11 9.31 9.57
N ALA A 573 -7.98 9.94 10.75
CA ALA A 573 -6.80 9.79 11.61
C ALA A 573 -6.59 8.32 12.04
N GLU A 574 -7.66 7.58 12.31
CA GLU A 574 -7.62 6.15 12.61
C GLU A 574 -7.23 5.26 11.40
N GLU A 575 -7.66 5.60 10.18
CA GLU A 575 -7.21 4.89 8.96
C GLU A 575 -5.75 5.20 8.63
N LEU A 576 -5.31 6.43 8.85
CA LEU A 576 -3.93 6.84 8.67
C LEU A 576 -3.00 6.17 9.68
N ASP A 577 -3.39 6.05 10.95
CA ASP A 577 -2.61 5.32 11.95
C ASP A 577 -2.33 3.86 11.53
N LYS A 578 -3.36 3.21 10.96
CA LYS A 578 -3.28 1.84 10.41
C LYS A 578 -2.40 1.77 9.15
N ALA A 579 -2.34 2.84 8.35
CA ALA A 579 -1.46 2.94 7.19
C ALA A 579 0.01 3.22 7.59
N LEU A 580 0.25 3.91 8.71
CA LEU A 580 1.58 4.22 9.26
C LEU A 580 2.19 3.00 9.98
N THR A 581 2.38 1.91 9.22
CA THR A 581 2.81 0.56 9.68
C THR A 581 4.14 0.46 10.44
N THR A 582 4.90 1.55 10.63
CA THR A 582 6.17 1.52 11.37
C THR A 582 6.25 2.61 12.45
N THR A 583 6.98 2.30 13.54
CA THR A 583 7.25 3.25 14.62
C THR A 583 7.97 4.52 14.13
N LEU A 584 8.83 4.41 13.11
CA LEU A 584 9.47 5.59 12.50
C LEU A 584 8.46 6.46 11.76
N THR A 585 7.57 5.87 10.96
CA THR A 585 6.55 6.62 10.20
C THR A 585 5.52 7.27 11.14
N LYS A 586 5.04 6.55 12.18
CA LYS A 586 4.19 7.17 13.23
C LYS A 586 4.90 8.32 13.94
N ALA A 587 6.17 8.14 14.31
CA ALA A 587 6.94 9.17 15.00
C ALA A 587 7.17 10.41 14.13
N LEU A 588 7.52 10.25 12.86
CA LEU A 588 7.72 11.38 11.93
C LEU A 588 6.43 12.20 11.76
N PHE A 589 5.29 11.53 11.64
CA PHE A 589 3.98 12.16 11.48
C PHE A 589 3.52 12.86 12.76
N TYR A 590 3.15 12.08 13.80
CA TYR A 590 2.45 12.59 14.97
C TYR A 590 3.25 13.56 15.86
N SER A 591 4.58 13.64 15.70
CA SER A 591 5.44 14.56 16.47
C SER A 591 5.85 15.85 15.73
N LYS A 592 5.37 16.08 14.50
CA LYS A 592 5.95 17.11 13.60
C LYS A 592 7.47 16.98 13.49
N GLY A 593 7.94 15.73 13.36
CA GLY A 593 9.37 15.40 13.28
C GLY A 593 10.19 15.50 14.58
N ILE A 594 9.68 16.09 15.67
CA ILE A 594 10.43 16.32 16.92
C ILE A 594 10.96 15.01 17.53
N ALA A 595 10.27 13.89 17.29
CA ALA A 595 10.72 12.56 17.70
C ALA A 595 12.09 12.15 17.12
N LEU A 596 12.59 12.77 16.03
CA LEU A 596 13.98 12.55 15.58
C LEU A 596 15.04 13.05 16.58
N ASN A 597 14.64 13.76 17.65
CA ASN A 597 15.50 14.11 18.78
C ASN A 597 15.50 13.06 19.91
N ASP A 598 14.91 11.88 19.67
CA ASP A 598 14.99 10.69 20.53
C ASP A 598 16.00 9.67 19.99
N ALA A 599 16.86 9.11 20.86
CA ALA A 599 17.89 8.15 20.47
C ALA A 599 17.37 6.86 19.79
N TYR A 600 16.18 6.35 20.16
CA TYR A 600 15.58 5.18 19.53
C TYR A 600 15.05 5.51 18.14
N ILE A 601 14.28 6.60 17.99
CA ILE A 601 13.72 7.00 16.70
C ILE A 601 14.82 7.45 15.72
N LYS A 602 15.82 8.22 16.20
CA LYS A 602 17.01 8.58 15.42
C LYS A 602 17.81 7.32 15.03
N GLY A 603 17.85 6.30 15.88
CA GLY A 603 18.38 4.97 15.56
C GLY A 603 17.58 4.17 14.51
N LEU A 604 16.25 4.32 14.47
CA LEU A 604 15.41 3.74 13.41
C LEU A 604 15.63 4.47 12.07
N ALA A 605 15.69 5.81 12.07
CA ALA A 605 16.02 6.62 10.89
C ALA A 605 17.39 6.26 10.32
N PHE A 606 18.41 6.18 11.19
CA PHE A 606 19.76 5.70 10.86
C PHE A 606 19.73 4.32 10.20
N ARG A 607 18.97 3.35 10.75
CA ARG A 607 18.83 2.01 10.16
C ARG A 607 18.13 2.02 8.80
N PHE A 608 17.11 2.85 8.61
CA PHE A 608 16.43 3.03 7.32
C PHE A 608 17.39 3.59 6.27
N ILE A 609 18.15 4.63 6.61
CA ILE A 609 19.19 5.24 5.79
C ILE A 609 20.30 4.22 5.45
N SER A 610 20.74 3.38 6.39
CA SER A 610 21.67 2.28 6.10
C SER A 610 21.12 1.32 5.04
N ILE A 611 19.83 0.98 5.11
CA ILE A 611 19.18 0.08 4.14
C ILE A 611 19.07 0.74 2.76
N MET A 612 18.86 2.06 2.69
CA MET A 612 18.91 2.82 1.45
C MET A 612 20.31 2.78 0.83
N ILE A 613 21.34 3.19 1.58
CA ILE A 613 22.75 3.18 1.12
C ILE A 613 23.17 1.79 0.65
N ARG A 614 22.80 0.73 1.39
CA ARG A 614 23.07 -0.68 1.02
C ARG A 614 22.42 -1.07 -0.32
N ARG A 615 21.22 -0.56 -0.63
CA ARG A 615 20.56 -0.77 -1.94
C ARG A 615 21.23 0.04 -3.05
N TRP A 616 21.59 1.29 -2.76
CA TRP A 616 22.28 2.19 -3.70
C TRP A 616 23.66 1.62 -4.10
N MET A 617 24.39 1.02 -3.15
CA MET A 617 25.63 0.26 -3.40
C MET A 617 25.43 -0.88 -4.41
N THR A 618 24.32 -1.61 -4.32
CA THR A 618 23.98 -2.72 -5.23
C THR A 618 23.29 -2.28 -6.53
N GLY A 619 23.43 -1.00 -6.93
CA GLY A 619 22.88 -0.49 -8.19
C GLY A 619 21.36 -0.33 -8.24
N GLN A 620 20.67 -0.43 -7.10
CA GLN A 620 19.28 0.01 -6.99
C GLN A 620 19.30 1.49 -6.60
N ILE A 621 19.29 2.40 -7.57
CA ILE A 621 19.53 3.84 -7.34
C ILE A 621 18.21 4.62 -7.20
N PRO A 622 18.13 5.69 -6.40
CA PRO A 622 16.94 6.53 -6.35
C PRO A 622 16.90 7.43 -7.60
N VAL A 623 15.72 7.59 -8.22
CA VAL A 623 15.53 8.46 -9.39
C VAL A 623 14.18 9.17 -9.28
N GLU A 624 14.06 10.34 -9.91
CA GLU A 624 12.79 11.06 -10.00
C GLU A 624 11.85 10.41 -11.01
N GLY A 625 10.65 10.07 -10.54
CA GLY A 625 9.67 9.31 -11.31
C GLY A 625 8.88 8.32 -10.47
N HIS A 626 7.80 7.76 -11.02
CA HIS A 626 6.95 6.78 -10.35
C HIS A 626 6.16 5.90 -11.31
N TYR A 627 5.57 4.82 -10.78
CA TYR A 627 4.72 3.90 -11.54
C TYR A 627 3.35 4.52 -11.79
N LYS A 628 2.92 4.49 -13.05
CA LYS A 628 1.62 4.98 -13.54
C LYS A 628 0.92 3.88 -14.33
N TYR A 629 -0.41 3.79 -14.26
CA TYR A 629 -1.15 2.85 -15.11
C TYR A 629 -0.99 3.23 -16.59
N LEU A 630 -0.77 2.21 -17.43
CA LEU A 630 -0.70 2.35 -18.88
C LEU A 630 -2.10 2.32 -19.49
N ILE A 631 -2.44 3.36 -20.25
CA ILE A 631 -3.62 3.39 -21.13
C ILE A 631 -3.23 3.87 -22.53
N GLN A 632 -3.88 3.34 -23.55
CA GLN A 632 -3.82 3.91 -24.90
C GLN A 632 -4.93 4.95 -25.07
N ASP A 633 -4.61 6.03 -25.78
CA ASP A 633 -5.42 7.24 -26.02
C ASP A 633 -6.94 7.02 -26.10
N PRO A 634 -7.70 7.25 -25.00
CA PRO A 634 -9.16 7.03 -24.97
C PRO A 634 -9.94 7.91 -25.96
N LYS A 635 -9.48 9.14 -26.17
CA LYS A 635 -10.04 10.11 -27.15
C LYS A 635 -9.92 9.56 -28.57
N ALA A 636 -8.77 8.98 -28.93
CA ALA A 636 -8.58 8.36 -30.24
C ALA A 636 -9.43 7.09 -30.44
N ILE A 637 -9.53 6.24 -29.43
CA ILE A 637 -10.35 5.01 -29.46
C ILE A 637 -11.84 5.37 -29.64
N LEU A 638 -12.34 6.37 -28.92
CA LEU A 638 -13.76 6.78 -28.98
C LEU A 638 -14.13 7.46 -30.31
N GLU A 639 -13.27 8.32 -30.86
CA GLU A 639 -13.51 8.88 -32.20
C GLU A 639 -13.42 7.81 -33.31
N ALA A 640 -12.53 6.80 -33.19
CA ALA A 640 -12.48 5.67 -34.12
C ALA A 640 -13.76 4.81 -34.08
N LEU A 641 -14.28 4.51 -32.88
CA LEU A 641 -15.56 3.80 -32.70
C LEU A 641 -16.74 4.57 -33.31
N LYS A 642 -16.78 5.89 -33.11
CA LYS A 642 -17.81 6.81 -33.61
C LYS A 642 -17.75 7.01 -35.13
N ALA A 643 -16.55 7.07 -35.70
CA ALA A 643 -16.35 7.06 -37.16
C ALA A 643 -16.69 5.69 -37.78
N ASN A 644 -16.48 4.59 -37.03
CA ASN A 644 -16.68 3.21 -37.47
C ASN A 644 -15.96 2.90 -38.80
N GLN A 645 -14.82 3.55 -39.04
CA GLN A 645 -13.96 3.29 -40.19
C GLN A 645 -13.33 1.91 -40.05
N ARG A 646 -13.42 1.08 -41.10
CA ARG A 646 -12.97 -0.31 -41.12
C ARG A 646 -11.99 -0.60 -42.24
N ASP A 647 -11.18 -1.63 -42.05
CA ASP A 647 -10.28 -2.20 -43.07
C ASP A 647 -10.94 -3.35 -43.85
N GLU A 648 -10.13 -4.06 -44.65
CA GLU A 648 -10.55 -5.19 -45.49
C GLU A 648 -10.94 -6.45 -44.69
N ASP A 649 -10.41 -6.62 -43.46
CA ASP A 649 -10.84 -7.67 -42.52
C ASP A 649 -12.18 -7.32 -41.86
N GLY A 650 -12.57 -6.03 -41.90
CA GLY A 650 -13.76 -5.48 -41.24
C GLY A 650 -13.51 -4.97 -39.82
N ASP A 651 -12.25 -4.86 -39.38
CA ASP A 651 -11.86 -4.37 -38.05
C ASP A 651 -11.88 -2.85 -37.98
N ILE A 652 -12.22 -2.27 -36.82
CA ILE A 652 -12.31 -0.80 -36.65
C ILE A 652 -10.89 -0.22 -36.48
N ILE A 653 -10.53 0.76 -37.30
CA ILE A 653 -9.17 1.34 -37.34
C ILE A 653 -9.15 2.77 -36.78
N VAL A 654 -8.22 3.07 -35.88
CA VAL A 654 -7.85 4.45 -35.50
C VAL A 654 -7.09 5.09 -36.66
N PRO A 655 -7.55 6.22 -37.24
CA PRO A 655 -6.80 6.92 -38.28
C PRO A 655 -5.51 7.55 -37.73
N GLU A 656 -4.43 7.53 -38.52
CA GLU A 656 -3.09 8.02 -38.14
C GLU A 656 -3.02 9.53 -37.81
N HIS A 657 -4.07 10.29 -38.16
CA HIS A 657 -4.21 11.71 -37.84
C HIS A 657 -5.10 11.98 -36.59
N VAL A 658 -5.59 10.92 -35.93
CA VAL A 658 -6.48 10.99 -34.76
C VAL A 658 -5.70 10.55 -33.52
N GLY A 659 -5.73 11.39 -32.49
CA GLY A 659 -5.06 11.16 -31.21
C GLY A 659 -3.63 11.69 -31.13
N LEU A 660 -2.92 11.24 -30.09
CA LEU A 660 -1.49 11.46 -29.89
C LEU A 660 -0.67 10.87 -31.05
N ARG A 661 0.28 11.62 -31.59
CA ARG A 661 1.13 11.18 -32.71
C ARG A 661 2.14 10.12 -32.24
N PRO A 662 2.72 9.32 -33.16
CA PRO A 662 3.82 8.42 -32.83
C PRO A 662 4.94 9.13 -32.05
N GLY A 663 5.34 8.54 -30.92
CA GLY A 663 6.36 9.07 -30.01
C GLY A 663 5.85 10.08 -28.97
N GLN A 664 4.56 10.40 -28.96
CA GLN A 664 3.94 11.31 -27.98
C GLN A 664 3.18 10.56 -26.88
N VAL A 665 3.21 11.12 -25.67
CA VAL A 665 2.43 10.66 -24.52
C VAL A 665 1.81 11.83 -23.76
N VAL A 666 0.77 11.58 -22.96
CA VAL A 666 0.37 12.49 -21.87
C VAL A 666 0.73 11.85 -20.54
N VAL A 667 1.45 12.59 -19.70
CA VAL A 667 1.84 12.19 -18.35
C VAL A 667 1.22 13.17 -17.36
N ALA A 668 0.39 12.67 -16.46
CA ALA A 668 -0.17 13.47 -15.37
C ALA A 668 0.87 13.67 -14.25
N VAL A 669 1.12 14.91 -13.81
CA VAL A 669 1.95 15.24 -12.65
C VAL A 669 1.21 16.19 -11.72
N HIS A 670 1.46 16.11 -10.42
CA HIS A 670 0.88 17.06 -9.47
C HIS A 670 1.58 18.42 -9.55
N ASN A 671 0.80 19.50 -9.47
CA ASN A 671 1.28 20.87 -9.36
C ASN A 671 0.91 21.42 -7.97
N GLU A 672 1.93 21.72 -7.16
CA GLU A 672 1.78 22.19 -5.78
C GLU A 672 1.14 23.59 -5.68
N GLU A 673 1.38 24.49 -6.64
CA GLU A 673 0.82 25.86 -6.65
C GLU A 673 -0.68 25.89 -6.97
N LEU A 674 -1.17 24.88 -7.69
CA LEU A 674 -2.53 24.81 -8.22
C LEU A 674 -3.41 23.75 -7.54
N ASP A 675 -2.85 22.94 -6.65
CA ASP A 675 -3.46 21.77 -5.98
C ASP A 675 -4.30 20.85 -6.89
N HIS A 676 -3.80 20.55 -8.09
CA HIS A 676 -4.36 19.52 -8.97
C HIS A 676 -3.27 18.86 -9.81
N GLU A 677 -3.65 17.93 -10.70
CA GLU A 677 -2.74 17.33 -11.67
C GLU A 677 -2.79 18.07 -13.01
N VAL A 678 -1.65 18.16 -13.68
CA VAL A 678 -1.47 18.83 -14.98
C VAL A 678 -0.70 17.92 -15.94
N CYS A 679 -0.75 18.22 -17.24
CA CYS A 679 0.12 17.58 -18.21
C CYS A 679 1.58 18.00 -17.96
N TYR A 680 2.48 17.03 -17.84
CA TYR A 680 3.93 17.27 -17.93
C TYR A 680 4.34 17.42 -19.40
N GLU A 681 5.25 18.35 -19.67
CA GLU A 681 5.79 18.63 -21.01
C GLU A 681 7.32 18.39 -21.01
N GLY A 682 7.79 17.60 -21.98
CA GLY A 682 9.21 17.25 -22.15
C GLY A 682 9.47 15.75 -22.27
N LYS A 683 10.71 15.37 -22.60
CA LYS A 683 11.10 13.97 -22.78
C LYS A 683 11.03 13.17 -21.49
N VAL A 684 10.44 11.98 -21.55
CA VAL A 684 10.40 10.99 -20.47
C VAL A 684 10.83 9.60 -20.96
N ALA A 685 11.26 8.76 -20.02
CA ALA A 685 11.51 7.35 -20.27
C ALA A 685 10.41 6.46 -19.68
N LEU A 686 9.97 5.46 -20.45
CA LEU A 686 8.99 4.44 -20.07
C LEU A 686 9.67 3.09 -19.91
N LEU A 687 9.43 2.42 -18.77
CA LEU A 687 10.06 1.16 -18.38
C LEU A 687 9.05 0.28 -17.61
N ARG A 688 8.93 -1.03 -17.89
CA ARG A 688 8.11 -1.97 -17.08
C ARG A 688 8.96 -3.09 -16.48
N ASN A 689 8.65 -3.50 -15.26
CA ASN A 689 9.29 -4.66 -14.62
C ASN A 689 8.59 -5.98 -14.99
N PRO A 690 9.34 -7.08 -15.21
CA PRO A 690 10.79 -7.12 -15.44
C PRO A 690 11.12 -6.66 -16.86
N ALA A 691 12.27 -5.99 -17.03
CA ALA A 691 12.87 -5.76 -18.35
C ALA A 691 14.25 -6.42 -18.39
N VAL A 692 14.58 -6.97 -19.56
CA VAL A 692 15.72 -7.88 -19.74
C VAL A 692 16.55 -7.51 -20.97
N THR A 693 15.96 -6.86 -21.98
CA THR A 693 16.69 -6.36 -23.15
C THR A 693 16.47 -4.88 -23.47
N GLN A 694 17.38 -4.30 -24.27
CA GLN A 694 17.46 -2.87 -24.57
C GLN A 694 16.29 -2.37 -25.43
N GLY A 695 15.63 -3.27 -26.18
CA GLY A 695 14.38 -2.97 -26.87
C GLY A 695 13.20 -2.68 -25.94
N GLU A 696 13.33 -2.96 -24.63
CA GLU A 696 12.23 -2.84 -23.66
C GLU A 696 12.07 -1.47 -22.97
N ALA A 697 13.01 -0.56 -23.22
CA ALA A 697 12.86 0.85 -22.85
C ALA A 697 12.28 1.66 -24.03
N ALA A 698 11.47 2.68 -23.75
CA ALA A 698 11.06 3.68 -24.73
C ALA A 698 11.33 5.10 -24.23
N ALA A 699 11.86 5.96 -25.09
CA ALA A 699 11.93 7.41 -24.85
C ALA A 699 10.85 8.08 -25.71
N VAL A 700 10.07 8.97 -25.11
CA VAL A 700 8.90 9.61 -25.71
C VAL A 700 8.81 11.06 -25.27
N GLU A 701 8.13 11.89 -26.04
CA GLU A 701 7.85 13.28 -25.70
C GLU A 701 6.52 13.35 -24.94
N ALA A 702 6.53 13.77 -23.68
CA ALA A 702 5.31 14.13 -22.97
C ALA A 702 4.83 15.50 -23.44
N VAL A 703 3.54 15.64 -23.74
CA VAL A 703 2.98 16.83 -24.37
C VAL A 703 1.70 17.33 -23.70
N HIS A 704 1.43 18.62 -23.89
CA HIS A 704 0.11 19.21 -23.66
C HIS A 704 -0.90 18.67 -24.67
N ASP A 705 -2.11 18.33 -24.20
CA ASP A 705 -3.29 18.16 -25.03
C ASP A 705 -4.48 18.75 -24.27
N ASP A 706 -5.18 19.71 -24.87
CA ASP A 706 -6.21 20.52 -24.20
C ASP A 706 -7.36 19.68 -23.60
N TYR A 707 -7.68 18.53 -24.20
CA TYR A 707 -8.72 17.62 -23.68
C TYR A 707 -8.24 16.94 -22.40
N TYR A 708 -7.01 16.43 -22.38
CA TYR A 708 -6.45 15.79 -21.19
C TYR A 708 -6.12 16.82 -20.09
N ALA A 709 -5.66 18.01 -20.45
CA ALA A 709 -5.41 19.12 -19.51
C ALA A 709 -6.71 19.70 -18.91
N ALA A 710 -7.85 19.63 -19.61
CA ALA A 710 -9.16 19.93 -19.06
C ALA A 710 -9.64 18.81 -18.12
N ALA A 711 -9.54 17.55 -18.55
CA ALA A 711 -9.98 16.38 -17.79
C ALA A 711 -9.23 16.22 -16.44
N LEU A 712 -7.94 16.53 -16.40
CA LEU A 712 -7.12 16.47 -15.19
C LEU A 712 -7.56 17.48 -14.10
N LYS A 713 -8.08 18.65 -14.49
CA LYS A 713 -8.65 19.65 -13.57
C LYS A 713 -9.92 19.16 -12.87
N GLU A 714 -10.62 18.21 -13.48
CA GLU A 714 -11.80 17.54 -12.92
C GLU A 714 -11.44 16.20 -12.22
N GLY A 715 -10.15 15.86 -12.13
CA GLY A 715 -9.65 14.64 -11.47
C GLY A 715 -9.63 13.39 -12.36
N PHE A 716 -10.01 13.48 -13.63
CA PHE A 716 -9.91 12.36 -14.59
C PHE A 716 -8.49 12.22 -15.12
N TYR A 717 -8.12 11.00 -15.53
CA TYR A 717 -6.75 10.62 -15.91
C TYR A 717 -5.64 10.92 -14.88
N SER A 718 -6.00 11.25 -13.64
CA SER A 718 -5.09 11.31 -12.49
C SER A 718 -4.19 10.07 -12.43
N ASN A 719 -2.88 10.34 -12.35
CA ASN A 719 -1.79 9.37 -12.23
C ASN A 719 -1.76 8.23 -13.26
N VAL A 720 -2.21 8.46 -14.50
CA VAL A 720 -1.99 7.52 -15.62
C VAL A 720 -0.88 8.04 -16.54
N VAL A 721 -0.40 7.18 -17.43
CA VAL A 721 0.34 7.58 -18.63
C VAL A 721 -0.45 7.13 -19.86
N ILE A 722 -0.75 8.09 -20.73
CA ILE A 722 -1.52 7.91 -21.96
C ILE A 722 -0.55 7.81 -23.12
N VAL A 723 -0.53 6.67 -23.81
CA VAL A 723 0.37 6.42 -24.95
C VAL A 723 -0.38 6.44 -26.28
N SER A 724 0.33 6.79 -27.35
CA SER A 724 -0.22 6.77 -28.71
C SER A 724 -0.72 5.39 -29.12
N CYS A 725 -1.71 5.36 -30.01
CA CYS A 725 -2.16 4.15 -30.70
C CYS A 725 -1.20 3.74 -31.83
N HIS A 726 -0.36 4.65 -32.31
CA HIS A 726 0.29 4.58 -33.62
C HIS A 726 1.80 4.26 -33.58
N ASP A 727 2.31 3.85 -32.41
CA ASP A 727 3.71 3.48 -32.20
C ASP A 727 3.88 2.20 -31.35
N PHE A 728 5.15 1.83 -31.11
CA PHE A 728 5.50 0.65 -30.32
C PHE A 728 5.70 0.93 -28.81
N ALA A 729 5.43 2.12 -28.27
CA ALA A 729 5.79 2.50 -26.89
C ALA A 729 5.10 1.64 -25.81
N LEU A 730 3.88 1.16 -26.06
CA LEU A 730 3.22 0.17 -25.20
C LEU A 730 3.93 -1.19 -25.30
N VAL A 731 3.96 -1.79 -26.50
CA VAL A 731 4.46 -3.16 -26.70
C VAL A 731 5.95 -3.31 -26.45
N ARG A 732 6.74 -2.23 -26.61
CA ARG A 732 8.14 -2.17 -26.18
C ARG A 732 8.30 -2.56 -24.73
N GLN A 733 7.37 -2.22 -23.83
CA GLN A 733 7.46 -2.51 -22.40
C GLN A 733 7.17 -4.00 -22.08
N GLY A 734 7.81 -4.89 -22.82
CA GLY A 734 7.76 -6.34 -22.66
C GLY A 734 6.45 -6.99 -23.11
N GLY A 735 5.76 -6.43 -24.10
CA GLY A 735 4.39 -6.80 -24.44
C GLY A 735 3.43 -6.43 -23.30
N ALA A 736 3.40 -5.14 -22.94
CA ALA A 736 2.43 -4.63 -21.96
C ALA A 736 1.03 -4.53 -22.58
N ASP A 737 0.00 -4.70 -21.74
CA ASP A 737 -1.40 -4.46 -22.10
C ASP A 737 -1.97 -3.25 -21.32
N THR A 738 -3.29 -3.06 -21.33
CA THR A 738 -3.98 -2.01 -20.57
C THR A 738 -4.96 -2.57 -19.53
N ASP A 739 -4.77 -3.82 -19.10
CA ASP A 739 -5.64 -4.56 -18.17
C ASP A 739 -5.29 -4.34 -16.68
N GLY A 740 -4.28 -3.50 -16.45
CA GLY A 740 -3.75 -3.05 -15.16
C GLY A 740 -2.23 -3.08 -15.08
N ASP A 741 -1.54 -3.08 -16.23
CA ASP A 741 -0.10 -2.87 -16.32
C ASP A 741 0.31 -1.44 -15.92
N THR A 742 1.55 -1.30 -15.45
CA THR A 742 2.10 0.01 -15.04
C THR A 742 3.46 0.27 -15.68
N SER A 743 3.66 1.49 -16.17
CA SER A 743 4.95 1.99 -16.60
C SER A 743 5.59 2.76 -15.46
N PHE A 744 6.88 2.54 -15.23
CA PHE A 744 7.74 3.48 -14.52
C PHE A 744 8.07 4.63 -15.46
N VAL A 745 7.44 5.79 -15.22
CA VAL A 745 7.77 7.02 -15.93
C VAL A 745 8.89 7.72 -15.18
N VAL A 746 10.04 7.90 -15.85
CA VAL A 746 11.26 8.48 -15.27
C VAL A 746 11.56 9.84 -15.90
N PHE A 747 11.84 10.82 -15.05
CA PHE A 747 12.14 12.21 -15.44
C PHE A 747 13.63 12.58 -15.32
N GLU A 748 14.43 11.80 -14.57
CA GLU A 748 15.89 12.03 -14.41
C GLU A 748 16.60 12.13 -15.79
N PRO A 749 17.15 13.31 -16.18
CA PRO A 749 17.64 13.53 -17.54
C PRO A 749 18.72 12.55 -17.99
N ILE A 750 19.61 12.12 -17.09
CA ILE A 750 20.66 11.14 -17.37
C ILE A 750 20.06 9.80 -17.86
N ILE A 751 18.91 9.41 -17.32
CA ILE A 751 18.20 8.18 -17.72
C ILE A 751 17.43 8.40 -19.01
N VAL A 752 16.72 9.53 -19.14
CA VAL A 752 15.97 9.89 -20.35
C VAL A 752 16.89 9.95 -21.57
N GLU A 753 18.04 10.61 -21.44
CA GLU A 753 19.07 10.65 -22.49
C GLU A 753 19.65 9.27 -22.76
N SER A 754 19.94 8.47 -21.72
CA SER A 754 20.43 7.09 -21.88
C SER A 754 19.43 6.16 -22.58
N VAL A 755 18.12 6.47 -22.57
CA VAL A 755 17.10 5.76 -23.36
C VAL A 755 17.01 6.33 -24.77
N HIS A 756 16.98 7.66 -24.91
CA HIS A 756 16.86 8.36 -26.20
C HIS A 756 18.02 8.03 -27.15
N ASN A 757 19.24 7.89 -26.61
CA ASN A 757 20.44 7.55 -27.37
C ASN A 757 20.56 6.04 -27.71
N MET A 758 19.53 5.21 -27.44
CA MET A 758 19.49 3.81 -27.85
C MET A 758 18.63 3.60 -29.11
N ASP A 759 19.25 3.64 -30.29
CA ASP A 759 18.67 3.02 -31.49
C ASP A 759 18.60 1.50 -31.30
N LYS A 760 17.44 1.05 -30.81
CA LYS A 760 17.09 -0.35 -30.57
C LYS A 760 15.65 -0.61 -31.04
N PRO A 761 15.44 -1.66 -31.85
CA PRO A 761 14.11 -2.07 -32.28
C PRO A 761 13.24 -2.52 -31.11
N ALA A 762 11.92 -2.40 -31.26
CA ALA A 762 10.96 -3.02 -30.33
C ALA A 762 11.01 -4.55 -30.45
N ILE A 763 10.98 -5.30 -29.36
CA ILE A 763 10.85 -6.76 -29.43
C ILE A 763 9.38 -7.13 -29.26
N LEU A 764 8.80 -7.71 -30.31
CA LEU A 764 7.40 -8.17 -30.31
C LEU A 764 7.38 -9.67 -30.04
N ASP A 765 6.48 -10.17 -29.19
CA ASP A 765 6.21 -11.62 -29.05
C ASP A 765 5.38 -12.11 -30.24
N ARG A 766 6.01 -12.02 -31.42
CA ARG A 766 5.48 -12.37 -32.73
C ARG A 766 6.52 -13.14 -33.52
N TYR A 767 6.01 -14.00 -34.40
CA TYR A 767 6.78 -14.66 -35.44
C TYR A 767 6.13 -14.43 -36.79
N PHE A 768 6.86 -14.73 -37.86
CA PHE A 768 6.29 -14.83 -39.20
C PHE A 768 6.55 -16.20 -39.81
N VAL A 769 5.74 -16.53 -40.80
CA VAL A 769 6.03 -17.56 -41.82
C VAL A 769 5.92 -16.90 -43.19
N VAL A 770 6.70 -17.36 -44.16
CA VAL A 770 6.58 -16.92 -45.56
C VAL A 770 5.60 -17.86 -46.27
N ASN A 771 4.55 -17.32 -46.89
CA ASN A 771 3.58 -18.15 -47.61
C ASN A 771 4.07 -18.50 -49.03
N GLU A 772 3.32 -19.34 -49.75
CA GLU A 772 3.65 -19.83 -51.10
C GLU A 772 3.86 -18.72 -52.15
N LYS A 773 3.39 -17.50 -51.90
CA LYS A 773 3.58 -16.33 -52.76
C LYS A 773 4.76 -15.44 -52.37
N GLY A 774 5.45 -15.75 -51.26
CA GLY A 774 6.50 -14.89 -50.68
C GLY A 774 5.98 -13.82 -49.71
N GLU A 775 4.70 -13.83 -49.33
CA GLU A 775 4.12 -12.83 -48.42
C GLU A 775 4.41 -13.20 -46.94
N TYR A 776 4.72 -12.20 -46.10
CA TYR A 776 5.04 -12.37 -44.68
C TYR A 776 3.77 -12.43 -43.83
N VAL A 777 3.45 -13.59 -43.24
CA VAL A 777 2.26 -13.77 -42.39
C VAL A 777 2.65 -13.77 -40.91
N PHE A 778 2.45 -12.64 -40.24
CA PHE A 778 2.74 -12.45 -38.82
C PHE A 778 1.70 -13.12 -37.90
N LYS A 779 2.15 -13.66 -36.77
CA LYS A 779 1.36 -14.37 -35.75
C LYS A 779 1.94 -14.16 -34.36
N ASP A 780 1.09 -14.09 -33.33
CA ASP A 780 1.50 -13.85 -31.94
C ASP A 780 1.96 -15.13 -31.20
N GLY A 781 2.87 -14.95 -30.24
CA GLY A 781 3.31 -15.97 -29.27
C GLY A 781 4.30 -17.02 -29.79
N CYS A 782 4.35 -18.17 -29.11
CA CYS A 782 5.31 -19.23 -29.39
C CYS A 782 5.13 -19.85 -30.81
N PRO A 783 6.18 -19.90 -31.65
CA PRO A 783 6.08 -20.42 -33.03
C PRO A 783 5.78 -21.92 -33.12
N TRP A 784 6.10 -22.70 -32.07
CA TRP A 784 6.07 -24.16 -32.08
C TRP A 784 4.97 -24.70 -31.14
N PRO A 785 3.93 -25.38 -31.66
CA PRO A 785 2.94 -26.03 -30.82
C PRO A 785 3.58 -27.21 -30.07
N GLY A 786 3.05 -27.51 -28.89
CA GLY A 786 3.43 -28.71 -28.15
C GLY A 786 2.73 -29.96 -28.68
N ALA A 787 3.37 -31.12 -28.52
CA ALA A 787 2.62 -32.37 -28.48
C ALA A 787 1.58 -32.30 -27.35
N GLY A 788 0.38 -32.80 -27.59
CA GLY A 788 -0.72 -32.68 -26.61
C GLY A 788 -1.34 -31.28 -26.56
N GLY A 789 -1.75 -30.75 -27.72
CA GLY A 789 -2.69 -29.62 -27.80
C GLY A 789 -4.14 -30.10 -27.86
N ASP A 790 -4.44 -30.94 -28.85
CA ASP A 790 -5.79 -31.45 -29.10
C ASP A 790 -6.35 -32.36 -27.99
N GLU A 791 -5.52 -32.97 -27.15
CA GLU A 791 -5.96 -33.81 -26.03
C GLU A 791 -6.71 -33.01 -24.93
N PHE A 792 -6.53 -31.68 -24.93
CA PHE A 792 -7.26 -30.74 -24.06
C PHE A 792 -8.45 -30.09 -24.77
N VAL A 793 -8.79 -30.51 -25.98
CA VAL A 793 -9.88 -29.97 -26.80
C VAL A 793 -11.05 -30.96 -26.87
N ILE A 794 -12.18 -30.57 -26.30
CA ILE A 794 -13.42 -31.35 -26.30
C ILE A 794 -14.40 -30.72 -27.28
N LYS A 795 -15.08 -31.55 -28.08
CA LYS A 795 -16.18 -31.14 -28.95
C LYS A 795 -17.47 -31.78 -28.46
N PHE A 796 -18.53 -31.00 -28.37
CA PHE A 796 -19.85 -31.44 -27.91
C PHE A 796 -20.96 -30.58 -28.53
N LYS A 797 -22.18 -31.09 -28.57
CA LYS A 797 -23.38 -30.37 -28.99
C LYS A 797 -24.11 -29.73 -27.80
N PRO A 798 -25.00 -28.74 -28.01
CA PRO A 798 -25.77 -28.13 -26.92
C PRO A 798 -26.54 -29.15 -26.06
N GLU A 799 -27.12 -30.18 -26.66
CA GLU A 799 -27.87 -31.24 -25.98
C GLU A 799 -26.99 -32.23 -25.19
N GLU A 800 -25.67 -32.24 -25.40
CA GLU A 800 -24.70 -33.08 -24.68
C GLU A 800 -24.15 -32.38 -23.43
N TYR A 801 -24.50 -31.11 -23.19
CA TYR A 801 -23.99 -30.33 -22.07
C TYR A 801 -24.76 -30.62 -20.77
N ASN A 802 -24.17 -31.48 -19.92
CA ASN A 802 -24.73 -31.91 -18.64
C ASN A 802 -23.62 -32.08 -17.58
N ASP A 803 -24.00 -32.47 -16.36
CA ASP A 803 -23.08 -32.63 -15.23
C ASP A 803 -22.02 -33.73 -15.48
N GLU A 804 -22.36 -34.82 -16.18
CA GLU A 804 -21.41 -35.88 -16.55
C GLU A 804 -20.32 -35.34 -17.51
N LEU A 805 -20.69 -34.48 -18.46
CA LEU A 805 -19.73 -33.80 -19.32
C LEU A 805 -18.85 -32.83 -18.52
N ILE A 806 -19.37 -32.16 -17.49
CA ILE A 806 -18.57 -31.25 -16.63
C ILE A 806 -17.57 -32.04 -15.76
N GLU A 807 -17.97 -33.17 -15.18
CA GLU A 807 -17.04 -34.09 -14.49
C GLU A 807 -15.97 -34.62 -15.47
N ARG A 808 -16.34 -35.00 -16.70
CA ARG A 808 -15.40 -35.42 -17.75
C ARG A 808 -14.46 -34.31 -18.21
N ILE A 809 -14.94 -33.06 -18.30
CA ILE A 809 -14.10 -31.88 -18.54
C ILE A 809 -13.07 -31.76 -17.40
N HIS A 810 -13.51 -31.93 -16.15
CA HIS A 810 -12.64 -31.81 -14.99
C HIS A 810 -11.55 -32.89 -14.91
N GLU A 811 -11.83 -34.13 -15.32
CA GLU A 811 -10.79 -35.18 -15.43
C GLU A 811 -9.70 -34.85 -16.47
N ILE A 812 -10.01 -34.03 -17.47
CA ILE A 812 -9.02 -33.53 -18.44
C ILE A 812 -8.31 -32.27 -17.89
N GLU A 813 -9.01 -31.41 -17.14
CA GLU A 813 -8.38 -30.32 -16.37
C GLU A 813 -7.36 -30.84 -15.33
N LYS A 814 -7.63 -31.95 -14.65
CA LYS A 814 -6.67 -32.58 -13.70
C LYS A 814 -5.33 -32.87 -14.38
N LYS A 815 -5.35 -33.47 -15.58
CA LYS A 815 -4.15 -33.74 -16.39
C LYS A 815 -3.42 -32.47 -16.79
N TRP A 816 -4.16 -31.42 -17.14
CA TRP A 816 -3.61 -30.10 -17.43
C TRP A 816 -2.93 -29.49 -16.21
N VAL A 817 -3.57 -29.55 -15.03
CA VAL A 817 -3.01 -28.96 -13.81
C VAL A 817 -1.75 -29.69 -13.35
N LEU A 818 -1.66 -31.01 -13.56
CA LEU A 818 -0.41 -31.78 -13.38
C LEU A 818 0.71 -31.26 -14.30
N ARG A 819 0.40 -30.97 -15.58
CA ARG A 819 1.34 -30.32 -16.52
C ARG A 819 1.80 -28.93 -16.06
N THR A 820 0.99 -28.20 -15.27
CA THR A 820 1.32 -26.88 -14.70
C THR A 820 1.93 -26.93 -13.29
N LEU A 821 2.32 -28.11 -12.78
CA LEU A 821 3.08 -28.23 -11.54
C LEU A 821 4.60 -28.13 -11.73
N GLN A 822 5.11 -28.23 -12.96
CA GLN A 822 6.52 -27.93 -13.25
C GLN A 822 6.84 -26.46 -12.94
N GLN A 823 7.91 -26.22 -12.19
CA GLN A 823 8.39 -24.88 -11.88
C GLN A 823 8.88 -24.20 -13.17
N ASN A 824 8.45 -22.94 -13.40
CA ASN A 824 8.87 -22.19 -14.58
C ASN A 824 10.30 -21.64 -14.43
N LYS A 825 11.03 -21.59 -15.54
CA LYS A 825 12.44 -21.19 -15.61
C LYS A 825 12.66 -19.68 -15.73
N ILE A 826 11.62 -18.85 -15.56
CA ILE A 826 11.72 -17.38 -15.78
C ILE A 826 12.79 -16.74 -14.90
N GLY A 827 12.89 -17.14 -13.62
CA GLY A 827 13.93 -16.66 -12.70
C GLY A 827 15.34 -17.04 -13.15
N TYR A 828 15.52 -18.28 -13.62
CA TYR A 828 16.81 -18.78 -14.12
C TYR A 828 17.24 -18.08 -15.42
N LEU A 829 16.30 -17.91 -16.36
CA LEU A 829 16.46 -17.11 -17.57
C LEU A 829 16.86 -15.65 -17.25
N THR A 830 16.23 -15.06 -16.22
CA THR A 830 16.57 -13.70 -15.75
C THR A 830 17.99 -13.63 -15.19
N ASP A 831 18.41 -14.61 -14.38
CA ASP A 831 19.79 -14.70 -13.86
C ASP A 831 20.82 -14.83 -15.01
N ALA A 832 20.55 -15.65 -16.01
CA ALA A 832 21.43 -15.82 -17.18
C ALA A 832 21.59 -14.52 -17.99
N ALA A 833 20.49 -13.84 -18.31
CA ALA A 833 20.53 -12.54 -19.01
C ALA A 833 21.23 -11.46 -18.17
N THR A 834 21.04 -11.46 -16.85
CA THR A 834 21.70 -10.52 -15.93
C THR A 834 23.23 -10.64 -16.02
N VAL A 835 23.77 -11.86 -16.00
CA VAL A 835 25.24 -12.08 -16.09
C VAL A 835 25.77 -11.78 -17.50
N LEU A 836 25.04 -12.13 -18.57
CA LEU A 836 25.39 -11.73 -19.93
C LEU A 836 25.40 -10.20 -20.10
N ALA A 837 24.43 -9.49 -19.53
CA ALA A 837 24.33 -8.03 -19.62
C ALA A 837 25.44 -7.32 -18.84
N ASP A 838 25.84 -7.83 -17.67
CA ASP A 838 27.01 -7.36 -16.92
C ASP A 838 28.31 -7.56 -17.73
N LYS A 839 28.51 -8.75 -18.28
CA LYS A 839 29.69 -9.07 -19.11
C LYS A 839 29.74 -8.26 -20.40
N LYS A 840 28.60 -8.05 -21.08
CA LYS A 840 28.48 -7.15 -22.24
C LYS A 840 28.96 -5.74 -21.90
N ARG A 841 28.61 -5.21 -20.72
CA ARG A 841 29.06 -3.88 -20.25
C ARG A 841 30.56 -3.83 -20.00
N GLN A 842 31.13 -4.86 -19.35
CA GLN A 842 32.57 -4.94 -19.13
C GLN A 842 33.35 -4.85 -20.45
N LEU A 843 32.89 -5.57 -21.49
CA LEU A 843 33.51 -5.54 -22.83
C LEU A 843 33.31 -4.20 -23.56
N VAL A 844 32.12 -3.60 -23.51
CA VAL A 844 31.88 -2.25 -24.06
C VAL A 844 32.77 -1.19 -23.39
N TYR A 845 32.97 -1.29 -22.07
CA TYR A 845 33.83 -0.38 -21.31
C TYR A 845 35.32 -0.57 -21.66
N CYS A 846 35.78 -1.82 -21.80
CA CYS A 846 37.10 -2.16 -22.34
C CYS A 846 37.34 -1.49 -23.71
N ILE A 847 36.41 -1.67 -24.65
CA ILE A 847 36.45 -1.06 -25.99
C ILE A 847 36.53 0.48 -25.89
N ARG A 848 35.63 1.12 -25.11
CA ARG A 848 35.57 2.58 -24.96
C ARG A 848 36.82 3.18 -24.31
N LYS A 849 37.45 2.48 -23.37
CA LYS A 849 38.69 2.91 -22.70
C LYS A 849 39.96 2.53 -23.46
N GLY A 850 39.86 1.73 -24.53
CA GLY A 850 41.02 1.24 -25.27
C GLY A 850 41.92 0.30 -24.47
N MET A 851 41.36 -0.38 -23.46
CA MET A 851 42.06 -1.34 -22.60
C MET A 851 41.34 -2.69 -22.60
N ASP A 852 42.04 -3.79 -22.28
CA ASP A 852 41.40 -5.08 -22.00
C ASP A 852 41.04 -5.25 -20.52
N VAL A 853 40.40 -6.37 -20.17
CA VAL A 853 39.96 -6.68 -18.79
C VAL A 853 41.11 -6.67 -17.77
N ASP A 854 42.32 -6.95 -18.24
CA ASP A 854 43.57 -6.97 -17.48
C ASP A 854 44.22 -5.58 -17.36
N GLY A 855 43.62 -4.54 -17.97
CA GLY A 855 44.11 -3.16 -17.96
C GLY A 855 45.34 -2.93 -18.85
N THR A 856 45.53 -3.74 -19.89
CA THR A 856 46.58 -3.54 -20.90
C THR A 856 46.01 -2.90 -22.17
N PRO A 857 46.81 -2.22 -23.02
CA PRO A 857 46.31 -1.57 -24.24
C PRO A 857 45.61 -2.54 -25.21
N LEU A 858 44.38 -2.22 -25.60
CA LEU A 858 43.51 -3.12 -26.36
C LEU A 858 43.92 -3.25 -27.83
N HIS A 859 44.72 -4.27 -28.12
CA HIS A 859 45.16 -4.65 -29.47
C HIS A 859 43.97 -4.78 -30.45
N PRO A 860 44.07 -4.31 -31.72
CA PRO A 860 42.94 -4.27 -32.66
C PRO A 860 42.21 -5.61 -32.85
N ALA A 861 42.93 -6.74 -32.89
CA ALA A 861 42.31 -8.06 -32.99
C ALA A 861 41.44 -8.40 -31.75
N LYS A 862 41.91 -8.07 -30.53
CA LYS A 862 41.18 -8.27 -29.27
C LYS A 862 39.97 -7.32 -29.18
N ARG A 863 40.08 -6.10 -29.75
CA ARG A 863 38.95 -5.16 -29.92
C ARG A 863 37.85 -5.72 -30.84
N ASN A 864 38.22 -6.26 -32.00
CA ASN A 864 37.26 -6.84 -32.94
C ASN A 864 36.55 -8.07 -32.35
N PHE A 865 37.30 -8.93 -31.65
CA PHE A 865 36.75 -10.04 -30.89
C PHE A 865 35.77 -9.58 -29.79
N TYR A 866 36.09 -8.52 -29.05
CA TYR A 866 35.16 -7.95 -28.06
C TYR A 866 33.89 -7.37 -28.70
N TYR A 867 33.96 -6.73 -29.87
CA TYR A 867 32.77 -6.30 -30.61
C TYR A 867 31.88 -7.50 -31.01
N GLN A 868 32.47 -8.60 -31.48
CA GLN A 868 31.75 -9.83 -31.82
C GLN A 868 31.05 -10.43 -30.59
N LEU A 869 31.74 -10.52 -29.44
CA LEU A 869 31.15 -10.98 -28.18
C LEU A 869 30.03 -10.08 -27.67
N VAL A 870 30.16 -8.76 -27.78
CA VAL A 870 29.10 -7.81 -27.39
C VAL A 870 27.83 -8.01 -28.21
N HIS A 871 27.97 -8.33 -29.52
CA HIS A 871 26.85 -8.67 -30.39
C HIS A 871 26.25 -10.04 -30.06
N ASP A 872 27.07 -11.08 -29.88
CA ASP A 872 26.63 -12.42 -29.48
C ASP A 872 25.84 -12.40 -28.16
N PHE A 873 26.36 -11.71 -27.13
CA PHE A 873 25.67 -11.59 -25.85
C PHE A 873 24.35 -10.83 -25.95
N GLN A 874 24.25 -9.82 -26.81
CA GLN A 874 22.98 -9.14 -27.07
C GLN A 874 21.96 -10.09 -27.72
N HIS A 875 22.33 -10.76 -28.81
CA HIS A 875 21.47 -11.73 -29.50
C HIS A 875 21.01 -12.87 -28.56
N LYS A 876 21.87 -13.33 -27.65
CA LYS A 876 21.54 -14.32 -26.61
C LYS A 876 20.57 -13.78 -25.56
N ILE A 877 20.72 -12.53 -25.13
CA ILE A 877 19.75 -11.85 -24.24
C ILE A 877 18.38 -11.71 -24.93
N ASP A 878 18.35 -11.40 -26.23
CA ASP A 878 17.11 -11.30 -27.00
C ASP A 878 16.39 -12.65 -27.13
N TRP A 879 17.12 -13.75 -27.37
CA TRP A 879 16.56 -15.11 -27.32
C TRP A 879 16.03 -15.50 -25.94
N ILE A 880 16.72 -15.12 -24.86
CA ILE A 880 16.19 -15.29 -23.50
C ILE A 880 14.87 -14.53 -23.34
N ARG A 881 14.75 -13.32 -23.89
CA ARG A 881 13.53 -12.53 -23.73
C ARG A 881 12.31 -13.16 -24.40
N TYR A 882 12.49 -13.79 -25.57
CA TYR A 882 11.47 -14.63 -26.20
C TYR A 882 11.15 -15.86 -25.35
N ALA A 883 12.17 -16.61 -24.91
CA ALA A 883 12.00 -17.77 -24.06
C ALA A 883 11.22 -17.45 -22.77
N GLN A 884 11.41 -16.29 -22.15
CA GLN A 884 10.63 -15.84 -20.99
C GLN A 884 9.16 -15.60 -21.31
N GLY A 885 8.83 -15.03 -22.48
CA GLY A 885 7.43 -14.83 -22.91
C GLY A 885 6.72 -16.17 -23.08
N TRP A 886 7.36 -17.11 -23.76
CA TRP A 886 6.81 -18.46 -23.97
C TRP A 886 6.79 -19.29 -22.68
N GLU A 887 7.70 -19.05 -21.74
CA GLU A 887 7.74 -19.74 -20.45
C GLU A 887 6.60 -19.31 -19.50
N ILE A 888 6.04 -18.09 -19.66
CA ILE A 888 4.77 -17.70 -19.01
C ILE A 888 3.61 -18.60 -19.47
N ASP A 889 3.65 -19.03 -20.74
CA ASP A 889 2.65 -19.89 -21.36
C ASP A 889 3.12 -21.35 -21.55
N ARG A 890 4.21 -21.77 -20.87
CA ARG A 890 4.90 -23.07 -21.02
C ARG A 890 3.95 -24.24 -21.24
N ALA A 891 2.89 -24.29 -20.44
CA ALA A 891 1.87 -25.33 -20.47
C ALA A 891 1.14 -25.46 -21.82
N LYS A 892 0.83 -24.36 -22.52
CA LYS A 892 0.12 -24.36 -23.83
C LYS A 892 0.86 -25.19 -24.88
N HIS A 893 2.19 -25.14 -24.86
CA HIS A 893 3.06 -25.81 -25.83
C HIS A 893 4.01 -26.83 -25.17
N GLY A 894 3.76 -27.22 -23.91
CA GLY A 894 4.61 -28.15 -23.16
C GLY A 894 6.10 -27.79 -23.10
N GLY A 895 6.47 -26.51 -23.21
CA GLY A 895 7.87 -26.08 -23.33
C GLY A 895 8.56 -26.41 -24.67
N ALA A 896 7.82 -26.73 -25.75
CA ALA A 896 8.38 -27.19 -27.02
C ALA A 896 9.41 -26.26 -27.69
N TYR A 897 9.48 -24.98 -27.31
CA TYR A 897 10.58 -24.10 -27.76
C TYR A 897 11.96 -24.61 -27.29
N GLU A 898 12.05 -25.31 -26.15
CA GLU A 898 13.32 -25.80 -25.59
C GLU A 898 14.00 -26.84 -26.49
N SER A 899 13.23 -27.69 -27.17
CA SER A 899 13.77 -28.65 -28.14
C SER A 899 13.96 -28.05 -29.53
N HIS A 900 13.05 -27.16 -29.97
CA HIS A 900 13.18 -26.50 -31.27
C HIS A 900 14.36 -25.53 -31.33
N LEU A 901 14.69 -24.89 -30.20
CA LEU A 901 15.79 -23.95 -30.04
C LEU A 901 16.95 -24.51 -29.19
N ALA A 902 17.12 -25.85 -29.14
CA ALA A 902 18.15 -26.48 -28.31
C ALA A 902 19.58 -25.95 -28.61
N GLU A 903 19.86 -25.58 -29.87
CA GLU A 903 21.11 -24.94 -30.28
C GLU A 903 21.18 -23.47 -29.85
N GLN A 904 20.14 -22.69 -30.14
CA GLN A 904 20.07 -21.25 -29.89
C GLN A 904 20.06 -20.93 -28.39
N LEU A 905 19.48 -21.82 -27.57
CA LEU A 905 19.42 -21.77 -26.11
C LEU A 905 20.43 -22.71 -25.44
N ALA A 906 21.37 -23.33 -26.17
CA ALA A 906 22.36 -24.25 -25.60
C ALA A 906 23.11 -23.61 -24.43
N PHE A 907 23.51 -22.34 -24.59
CA PHE A 907 24.19 -21.53 -23.57
C PHE A 907 23.39 -21.30 -22.27
N VAL A 908 22.08 -21.57 -22.26
CA VAL A 908 21.21 -21.50 -21.07
C VAL A 908 21.25 -22.82 -20.28
N LEU A 909 21.41 -23.96 -20.95
CA LEU A 909 21.32 -25.29 -20.33
C LEU A 909 22.68 -25.97 -20.16
N ASP A 910 23.64 -25.64 -21.03
CA ASP A 910 25.01 -26.12 -21.02
C ASP A 910 25.99 -24.94 -20.89
N GLU A 911 26.70 -24.92 -19.76
CA GLU A 911 27.70 -23.91 -19.42
C GLU A 911 28.99 -23.99 -20.27
N THR A 912 29.23 -25.09 -20.96
CA THR A 912 30.36 -25.21 -21.92
C THR A 912 30.12 -24.44 -23.21
N CYS A 913 28.87 -24.10 -23.53
CA CYS A 913 28.47 -23.33 -24.71
C CYS A 913 28.63 -21.80 -24.54
N LEU A 914 29.41 -21.36 -23.55
CA LEU A 914 29.68 -19.96 -23.24
C LEU A 914 31.17 -19.61 -23.32
N PRO A 915 31.55 -18.44 -23.88
CA PRO A 915 32.95 -18.04 -23.98
C PRO A 915 33.65 -17.94 -22.62
N GLU A 916 34.92 -18.36 -22.55
CA GLU A 916 35.72 -18.46 -21.31
C GLU A 916 35.82 -17.16 -20.48
N ILE A 917 35.62 -16.00 -21.12
CA ILE A 917 35.56 -14.67 -20.46
C ILE A 917 34.29 -14.46 -19.60
N CYS A 918 33.24 -15.26 -19.82
CA CYS A 918 32.14 -15.50 -18.88
C CYS A 918 32.58 -16.55 -17.85
N SER A 919 33.66 -16.26 -17.14
CA SER A 919 34.47 -17.25 -16.42
C SER A 919 33.69 -18.00 -15.32
N TYR A 920 34.14 -19.22 -15.07
CA TYR A 920 33.48 -20.21 -14.20
C TYR A 920 34.25 -20.51 -12.92
N VAL A 921 33.53 -20.87 -11.87
CA VAL A 921 34.08 -21.62 -10.73
C VAL A 921 33.38 -22.96 -10.61
N ALA A 922 34.11 -24.01 -10.25
CA ALA A 922 33.50 -25.26 -9.80
C ALA A 922 32.70 -25.00 -8.51
N ASN A 923 31.41 -25.35 -8.50
CA ASN A 923 30.62 -25.33 -7.27
C ASN A 923 31.12 -26.46 -6.37
N LYS A 924 31.81 -26.09 -5.29
CA LYS A 924 32.44 -27.02 -4.34
C LYS A 924 31.50 -28.09 -3.78
N LYS A 925 30.18 -27.84 -3.75
CA LYS A 925 29.18 -28.80 -3.24
C LYS A 925 28.60 -29.74 -4.31
N THR A 926 28.60 -29.35 -5.58
CA THR A 926 27.87 -30.08 -6.65
C THR A 926 28.75 -30.55 -7.81
N GLY A 927 30.03 -30.19 -7.85
CA GLY A 927 30.98 -30.55 -8.90
C GLY A 927 30.78 -29.84 -10.24
N ARG A 928 29.52 -29.56 -10.62
CA ARG A 928 29.12 -28.67 -11.74
C ARG A 928 29.86 -27.35 -11.64
N ARG A 929 30.21 -26.74 -12.78
CA ARG A 929 30.64 -25.34 -12.76
C ARG A 929 29.41 -24.46 -12.49
N VAL A 930 29.67 -23.20 -12.18
CA VAL A 930 28.67 -22.12 -12.11
C VAL A 930 29.33 -20.82 -12.55
N TRP A 931 28.54 -19.96 -13.20
CA TRP A 931 28.92 -18.60 -13.57
C TRP A 931 29.55 -17.86 -12.37
N ILE A 932 30.71 -17.21 -12.57
CA ILE A 932 31.21 -16.24 -11.59
C ILE A 932 30.28 -15.03 -11.59
N LYS A 933 29.37 -15.00 -10.60
CA LYS A 933 28.52 -13.82 -10.33
C LYS A 933 29.42 -12.61 -10.05
N PRO A 934 29.16 -11.43 -10.65
CA PRO A 934 29.94 -10.21 -10.41
C PRO A 934 29.84 -9.78 -8.94
N LEU A 935 30.76 -8.91 -8.49
CA LEU A 935 30.89 -8.63 -7.05
C LEU A 935 29.62 -8.01 -6.47
N TRP A 936 29.07 -7.00 -7.13
CA TRP A 936 27.82 -6.34 -6.70
C TRP A 936 26.68 -7.36 -6.49
N PHE A 937 26.57 -8.37 -7.37
CA PHE A 937 25.52 -9.39 -7.33
C PHE A 937 25.77 -10.48 -6.29
N ARG A 938 27.04 -10.84 -6.05
CA ARG A 938 27.46 -11.70 -4.93
C ARG A 938 27.10 -11.05 -3.60
N VAL A 939 27.46 -9.78 -3.43
CA VAL A 939 27.21 -9.00 -2.23
C VAL A 939 25.71 -8.86 -2.00
N MET A 940 24.95 -8.41 -3.00
CA MET A 940 23.48 -8.26 -2.94
C MET A 940 22.75 -9.52 -2.43
N ARG A 941 23.24 -10.72 -2.75
CA ARG A 941 22.66 -12.01 -2.32
C ARG A 941 23.21 -12.58 -1.02
N LYS A 942 24.33 -12.08 -0.49
CA LYS A 942 25.03 -12.72 0.64
C LYS A 942 25.21 -11.84 1.88
N THR A 943 24.87 -10.55 1.82
CA THR A 943 25.12 -9.61 2.92
C THR A 943 23.83 -8.94 3.39
N GLN A 944 23.57 -9.00 4.69
CA GLN A 944 22.51 -8.26 5.38
C GLN A 944 22.99 -6.88 5.86
N THR A 945 24.26 -6.70 6.23
CA THR A 945 24.83 -5.42 6.71
C THR A 945 25.88 -4.84 5.76
N ILE A 946 26.23 -3.54 5.92
CA ILE A 946 27.28 -2.90 5.11
C ILE A 946 28.67 -3.39 5.54
N GLU A 947 28.85 -3.73 6.82
CA GLU A 947 30.06 -4.34 7.35
C GLU A 947 30.35 -5.71 6.72
N GLU A 948 29.31 -6.50 6.41
CA GLU A 948 29.43 -7.74 5.65
C GLU A 948 29.79 -7.48 4.17
N MET A 949 29.29 -6.39 3.56
CA MET A 949 29.71 -5.95 2.21
C MET A 949 31.19 -5.58 2.20
N GLU A 950 31.64 -4.84 3.20
CA GLU A 950 33.02 -4.37 3.36
C GLU A 950 33.99 -5.55 3.55
N ALA A 951 33.67 -6.49 4.45
CA ALA A 951 34.47 -7.69 4.64
C ALA A 951 34.58 -8.52 3.35
N MET A 952 33.49 -8.65 2.58
CA MET A 952 33.51 -9.36 1.29
C MET A 952 34.30 -8.59 0.22
N TYR A 953 34.23 -7.26 0.21
CA TYR A 953 35.02 -6.42 -0.69
C TYR A 953 36.52 -6.54 -0.39
N GLU A 954 36.93 -6.43 0.87
CA GLU A 954 38.33 -6.59 1.29
C GLU A 954 38.90 -7.96 0.92
N GLU A 955 38.12 -9.04 1.07
CA GLU A 955 38.53 -10.41 0.70
C GLU A 955 38.81 -10.57 -0.81
N VAL A 956 38.17 -9.78 -1.67
CA VAL A 956 38.18 -9.99 -3.13
C VAL A 956 38.72 -8.82 -3.96
N LYS A 957 38.91 -7.62 -3.41
CA LYS A 957 39.39 -6.44 -4.18
C LYS A 957 40.72 -6.69 -4.90
N HIS A 958 41.61 -7.45 -4.26
CA HIS A 958 42.90 -7.87 -4.83
C HIS A 958 42.78 -8.95 -5.92
N LYS A 959 41.58 -9.49 -6.13
CA LYS A 959 41.22 -10.50 -7.14
C LYS A 959 40.30 -9.92 -8.24
N LEU A 960 39.97 -8.63 -8.18
CA LEU A 960 39.13 -7.98 -9.19
C LEU A 960 39.93 -7.70 -10.48
N PRO A 961 39.28 -7.75 -11.66
CA PRO A 961 39.89 -7.32 -12.91
C PRO A 961 40.16 -5.80 -12.88
N LYS A 962 41.21 -5.34 -13.57
CA LYS A 962 41.56 -3.90 -13.59
C LYS A 962 40.50 -3.05 -14.30
N VAL A 963 39.69 -3.66 -15.16
CA VAL A 963 38.55 -3.02 -15.82
C VAL A 963 37.26 -3.72 -15.38
N LEU A 964 36.53 -3.07 -14.47
CA LEU A 964 35.29 -3.56 -13.85
C LEU A 964 34.08 -3.47 -14.79
N SER A 965 32.97 -4.14 -14.41
CA SER A 965 31.66 -3.86 -15.00
C SER A 965 31.14 -2.50 -14.50
N VAL A 966 30.11 -1.95 -15.15
CA VAL A 966 29.46 -0.69 -14.71
C VAL A 966 28.95 -0.78 -13.26
N LEU A 967 28.36 -1.91 -12.88
CA LEU A 967 27.81 -2.10 -11.54
C LEU A 967 28.88 -2.46 -10.50
N ASP A 968 29.93 -3.19 -10.88
CA ASP A 968 31.08 -3.41 -10.00
C ASP A 968 31.86 -2.11 -9.74
N GLN A 969 32.03 -1.25 -10.76
CA GLN A 969 32.66 0.07 -10.58
C GLN A 969 31.78 1.00 -9.73
N HIS A 970 30.47 1.03 -9.96
CA HIS A 970 29.54 1.79 -9.12
C HIS A 970 29.58 1.32 -7.65
N PHE A 971 29.61 0.01 -7.42
CA PHE A 971 29.80 -0.57 -6.09
C PHE A 971 31.13 -0.13 -5.46
N VAL A 972 32.25 -0.15 -6.20
CA VAL A 972 33.55 0.32 -5.70
C VAL A 972 33.51 1.82 -5.35
N ASN A 973 32.98 2.68 -6.21
CA ASN A 973 32.83 4.12 -5.92
C ASN A 973 32.02 4.37 -4.64
N MET A 974 30.93 3.61 -4.46
CA MET A 974 30.09 3.66 -3.25
C MET A 974 30.80 3.13 -2.00
N MET A 975 31.66 2.11 -2.14
CA MET A 975 32.48 1.58 -1.04
C MET A 975 33.60 2.55 -0.65
N GLU A 976 34.24 3.25 -1.60
CA GLU A 976 35.23 4.30 -1.32
C GLU A 976 34.60 5.50 -0.60
N TRP A 977 33.44 5.97 -1.06
CA TRP A 977 32.64 6.98 -0.37
C TRP A 977 32.25 6.53 1.04
N TRP A 978 31.82 5.28 1.19
CA TRP A 978 31.49 4.71 2.50
C TRP A 978 32.71 4.66 3.42
N SER A 979 33.88 4.25 2.94
CA SER A 979 35.12 4.23 3.73
C SER A 979 35.49 5.61 4.26
N ALA A 980 35.26 6.68 3.49
CA ALA A 980 35.42 8.06 3.94
C ALA A 980 34.34 8.46 4.97
N PHE A 981 33.07 8.21 4.67
CA PHE A 981 31.94 8.58 5.53
C PHE A 981 31.87 7.77 6.84
N LYS A 982 32.44 6.56 6.88
CA LYS A 982 32.40 5.61 8.02
C LYS A 982 32.93 6.19 9.34
N ALA A 983 33.85 7.16 9.29
CA ALA A 983 34.30 7.88 10.49
C ALA A 983 33.19 8.79 11.06
N GLU A 984 32.58 9.62 10.20
CA GLU A 984 31.45 10.48 10.56
C GLU A 984 30.22 9.66 10.96
N PHE A 985 29.93 8.57 10.25
CA PHE A 985 28.81 7.67 10.52
C PHE A 985 28.91 7.05 11.93
N LYS A 986 30.13 6.67 12.36
CA LYS A 986 30.42 6.22 13.73
C LYS A 986 30.35 7.35 14.76
N GLN A 987 30.60 8.60 14.39
CA GLN A 987 30.38 9.76 15.26
C GLN A 987 28.88 10.02 15.45
N ILE A 988 28.10 10.08 14.36
CA ILE A 988 26.64 10.18 14.38
C ILE A 988 26.04 9.09 15.27
N GLN A 989 26.50 7.83 15.15
CA GLN A 989 26.05 6.72 15.99
C GLN A 989 26.32 6.94 17.50
N LYS A 990 27.46 7.54 17.86
CA LYS A 990 27.79 7.91 19.26
C LYS A 990 27.05 9.15 19.76
N GLU A 991 26.62 10.01 18.86
CA GLU A 991 25.82 11.19 19.19
C GLU A 991 24.35 10.85 19.36
N ILE A 992 23.83 9.87 18.60
CA ILE A 992 22.49 9.29 18.78
C ILE A 992 22.29 8.86 20.24
N GLU A 993 23.25 8.18 20.89
CA GLU A 993 23.14 7.75 22.30
C GLU A 993 22.91 8.91 23.32
N LYS A 994 23.10 10.17 22.92
CA LYS A 994 22.88 11.36 23.77
C LYS A 994 21.50 12.00 23.59
N HIS A 995 20.81 11.71 22.49
CA HIS A 995 19.55 12.36 22.11
C HIS A 995 18.37 11.84 22.95
N ASN A 996 17.60 12.74 23.55
CA ASN A 996 16.39 12.40 24.30
C ASN A 996 15.46 13.62 24.43
N LEU A 997 14.18 13.34 24.60
CA LEU A 997 13.11 14.35 24.72
C LEU A 997 12.83 14.77 26.18
N VAL A 998 13.64 14.37 27.18
CA VAL A 998 13.34 14.67 28.59
C VAL A 998 13.30 16.18 28.85
N ALA A 999 14.17 16.96 28.19
CA ALA A 999 14.14 18.40 28.26
C ALA A 999 12.89 19.00 27.56
N PHE A 1000 12.56 18.50 26.37
CA PHE A 1000 11.41 18.93 25.57
C PHE A 1000 10.07 18.63 26.28
N LEU A 1001 9.93 17.46 26.90
CA LEU A 1001 8.74 17.05 27.64
C LEU A 1001 8.65 17.66 29.05
N SER A 1002 9.71 18.30 29.56
CA SER A 1002 9.75 18.86 30.92
C SER A 1002 8.63 19.88 31.26
N PRO A 1003 8.03 20.64 30.33
CA PRO A 1003 6.86 21.47 30.63
C PRO A 1003 5.64 20.65 31.11
N LEU A 1004 5.49 19.39 30.68
CA LEU A 1004 4.42 18.50 31.15
C LEU A 1004 4.54 18.21 32.66
N GLY A 1005 5.76 18.18 33.19
CA GLY A 1005 6.04 18.04 34.62
C GLY A 1005 5.56 19.20 35.50
N ARG A 1006 4.95 20.25 34.91
CA ARG A 1006 4.21 21.31 35.65
C ARG A 1006 2.73 20.96 35.86
N PHE A 1007 2.20 20.01 35.08
CA PHE A 1007 0.79 19.60 35.08
C PHE A 1007 0.61 18.20 35.69
N VAL A 1008 1.61 17.32 35.56
CA VAL A 1008 1.66 16.02 36.23
C VAL A 1008 1.99 16.21 37.72
N GLN A 1009 1.17 15.63 38.60
CA GLN A 1009 1.38 15.69 40.05
C GLN A 1009 2.59 14.82 40.47
N PRO A 1010 3.42 15.24 41.45
CA PRO A 1010 4.55 14.43 41.93
C PRO A 1010 4.18 13.01 42.35
N GLU A 1011 3.03 12.86 42.99
CA GLU A 1011 2.46 11.60 43.47
C GLU A 1011 2.16 10.65 42.30
N ALA A 1012 1.65 11.19 41.18
CA ALA A 1012 1.41 10.43 39.96
C ALA A 1012 2.72 9.93 39.34
N VAL A 1013 3.79 10.74 39.39
CA VAL A 1013 5.12 10.31 38.93
C VAL A 1013 5.66 9.16 39.79
N GLU A 1014 5.48 9.21 41.11
CA GLU A 1014 5.94 8.15 42.02
C GLU A 1014 5.13 6.86 41.87
N GLU A 1015 3.78 6.93 41.86
CA GLU A 1015 2.92 5.76 41.63
C GLU A 1015 3.22 5.09 40.28
N LEU A 1016 3.18 5.84 39.16
CA LEU A 1016 3.46 5.30 37.82
C LEU A 1016 4.90 4.78 37.68
N THR A 1017 5.89 5.42 38.31
CA THR A 1017 7.28 4.93 38.33
C THR A 1017 7.38 3.58 39.04
N SER A 1018 6.62 3.38 40.12
CA SER A 1018 6.62 2.13 40.89
C SER A 1018 6.14 0.92 40.08
N VAL A 1019 5.17 1.14 39.17
CA VAL A 1019 4.57 0.10 38.30
C VAL A 1019 5.35 -0.09 37.00
N LEU A 1020 5.65 1.00 36.28
CA LEU A 1020 6.23 0.92 34.94
C LEU A 1020 7.69 0.42 34.97
N LYS A 1021 8.44 0.70 36.04
CA LYS A 1021 9.87 0.35 36.12
C LYS A 1021 10.12 -1.17 36.24
N PRO A 1022 9.39 -1.96 37.07
CA PRO A 1022 9.42 -3.41 37.02
C PRO A 1022 9.07 -3.98 35.63
N ILE A 1023 7.94 -3.55 35.05
CA ILE A 1023 7.44 -4.05 33.75
C ILE A 1023 8.47 -3.81 32.63
N MET A 1024 9.01 -2.59 32.55
CA MET A 1024 10.09 -2.25 31.61
C MET A 1024 11.36 -3.08 31.84
N THR A 1025 11.66 -3.46 33.08
CA THR A 1025 12.84 -4.27 33.40
C THR A 1025 12.68 -5.70 32.89
N ASP A 1026 11.53 -6.33 33.11
CA ASP A 1026 11.21 -7.65 32.56
C ASP A 1026 11.22 -7.65 31.03
N TYR A 1027 10.50 -6.72 30.39
CA TYR A 1027 10.51 -6.55 28.93
C TYR A 1027 11.92 -6.48 28.36
N ASN A 1028 12.82 -5.69 28.98
CA ASN A 1028 14.20 -5.57 28.55
C ASN A 1028 15.02 -6.86 28.71
N ILE A 1029 14.77 -7.64 29.77
CA ILE A 1029 15.42 -8.94 30.00
C ILE A 1029 14.93 -9.97 28.98
N ARG A 1030 13.61 -10.13 28.84
CA ARG A 1030 12.98 -11.07 27.89
C ARG A 1030 13.35 -10.75 26.44
N LYS A 1031 13.31 -9.47 26.06
CA LYS A 1031 13.73 -9.00 24.74
C LYS A 1031 15.20 -9.31 24.45
N LYS A 1032 16.09 -9.16 25.44
CA LYS A 1032 17.50 -9.54 25.29
C LYS A 1032 17.64 -11.04 25.06
N ALA A 1033 16.93 -11.88 25.82
CA ALA A 1033 16.97 -13.33 25.66
C ALA A 1033 16.54 -13.76 24.24
N ILE A 1034 15.48 -13.15 23.67
CA ILE A 1034 15.05 -13.39 22.27
C ILE A 1034 16.15 -12.98 21.29
N LEU A 1035 16.78 -11.80 21.47
CA LEU A 1035 17.86 -11.34 20.60
C LEU A 1035 19.08 -12.27 20.63
N ASP A 1036 19.50 -12.70 21.82
CA ASP A 1036 20.70 -13.53 21.98
C ASP A 1036 20.44 -14.98 21.53
N SER A 1037 19.22 -15.51 21.74
CA SER A 1037 18.77 -16.79 21.16
C SER A 1037 18.76 -16.76 19.63
N TYR A 1038 18.19 -15.71 19.02
CA TYR A 1038 18.19 -15.54 17.56
C TYR A 1038 19.62 -15.43 16.98
N LYS A 1039 20.54 -14.74 17.66
CA LYS A 1039 21.95 -14.68 17.23
C LYS A 1039 22.58 -16.08 17.22
N GLN A 1040 22.43 -16.83 18.31
CA GLN A 1040 22.95 -18.19 18.42
C GLN A 1040 22.40 -19.07 17.29
N GLN A 1041 21.08 -19.06 17.08
CA GLN A 1041 20.43 -19.82 16.01
C GLN A 1041 20.87 -19.38 14.61
N LYS A 1042 21.09 -18.07 14.37
CA LYS A 1042 21.64 -17.57 13.09
C LYS A 1042 23.10 -18.00 12.91
N GLU A 1043 23.93 -17.93 13.95
CA GLU A 1043 25.33 -18.36 13.90
C GLU A 1043 25.45 -19.87 13.66
N ASP A 1044 24.59 -20.68 14.27
CA ASP A 1044 24.59 -22.13 14.08
C ASP A 1044 24.09 -22.50 12.66
N LEU A 1045 23.02 -21.86 12.18
CA LEU A 1045 22.56 -22.00 10.80
C LEU A 1045 23.59 -21.53 9.75
N LEU A 1046 24.46 -20.56 10.09
CA LEU A 1046 25.59 -20.13 9.27
C LEU A 1046 26.77 -21.12 9.28
N LYS A 1047 26.84 -22.03 10.25
CA LYS A 1047 27.85 -23.12 10.31
C LYS A 1047 27.36 -24.37 9.56
N GLU A 1048 26.06 -24.53 9.33
CA GLU A 1048 25.50 -25.65 8.56
C GLU A 1048 25.83 -25.53 7.06
N GLU A 1049 26.38 -26.58 6.45
CA GLU A 1049 26.66 -26.62 5.01
C GLU A 1049 25.40 -26.89 4.13
N LEU A 1050 24.33 -26.11 4.32
CA LEU A 1050 23.09 -26.26 3.56
C LEU A 1050 23.18 -25.89 2.05
N PRO A 1051 22.23 -26.37 1.23
CA PRO A 1051 21.83 -25.71 -0.02
C PRO A 1051 21.36 -24.26 0.22
N HIS A 1052 21.46 -23.40 -0.80
CA HIS A 1052 21.18 -21.96 -0.65
C HIS A 1052 19.69 -21.69 -0.43
N ASP A 1053 18.84 -22.38 -1.19
CA ASP A 1053 17.39 -22.45 -1.07
C ASP A 1053 16.94 -22.88 0.34
N VAL A 1054 17.41 -24.03 0.85
CA VAL A 1054 17.15 -24.48 2.23
C VAL A 1054 17.65 -23.48 3.28
N PHE A 1055 18.81 -22.85 3.05
CA PHE A 1055 19.34 -21.82 3.95
C PHE A 1055 18.46 -20.57 4.00
N GLU A 1056 18.03 -20.03 2.85
CA GLU A 1056 17.12 -18.87 2.80
C GLU A 1056 15.78 -19.20 3.46
N GLN A 1057 15.19 -20.38 3.19
CA GLN A 1057 13.94 -20.83 3.83
C GLN A 1057 14.08 -20.93 5.36
N ARG A 1058 15.18 -21.50 5.88
CA ARG A 1058 15.44 -21.57 7.33
C ARG A 1058 15.72 -20.18 7.92
N MET A 1059 16.42 -19.31 7.21
CA MET A 1059 16.63 -17.91 7.63
C MET A 1059 15.31 -17.13 7.68
N GLU A 1060 14.43 -17.26 6.70
CA GLU A 1060 13.11 -16.63 6.71
C GLU A 1060 12.25 -17.15 7.88
N ALA A 1061 12.21 -18.47 8.08
CA ALA A 1061 11.52 -19.08 9.22
C ALA A 1061 12.05 -18.59 10.57
N LEU A 1062 13.37 -18.45 10.71
CA LEU A 1062 14.04 -17.94 11.90
C LEU A 1062 13.76 -16.44 12.13
N GLU A 1063 13.81 -15.62 11.09
CA GLU A 1063 13.47 -14.18 11.18
C GLU A 1063 11.99 -13.95 11.49
N LYS A 1064 11.10 -14.83 11.00
CA LYS A 1064 9.67 -14.86 11.30
C LYS A 1064 9.39 -15.27 12.74
N ALA A 1065 9.99 -16.37 13.23
CA ALA A 1065 9.86 -16.82 14.60
C ALA A 1065 10.32 -15.75 15.60
N ARG A 1066 11.49 -15.14 15.36
CA ARG A 1066 11.99 -13.98 16.13
C ARG A 1066 10.99 -12.81 16.12
N LYS A 1067 10.34 -12.53 14.98
CA LYS A 1067 9.33 -11.46 14.92
C LYS A 1067 8.11 -11.81 15.78
N GLN A 1068 7.55 -13.01 15.64
CA GLN A 1068 6.41 -13.47 16.44
C GLN A 1068 6.69 -13.41 17.94
N GLN A 1069 7.91 -13.75 18.37
CA GLN A 1069 8.34 -13.62 19.77
C GLN A 1069 8.44 -12.17 20.26
N PHE A 1070 8.78 -11.20 19.39
CA PHE A 1070 8.74 -9.78 19.76
C PHE A 1070 7.31 -9.22 19.74
N ASP A 1071 6.51 -9.56 18.74
CA ASP A 1071 5.13 -9.10 18.63
C ASP A 1071 4.34 -9.56 19.87
N ALA A 1072 4.44 -10.84 20.25
CA ALA A 1072 3.84 -11.38 21.48
C ALA A 1072 4.39 -10.74 22.77
N LEU A 1073 5.70 -10.50 22.87
CA LEU A 1073 6.28 -9.82 24.04
C LEU A 1073 5.79 -8.36 24.15
N GLU A 1074 5.63 -7.65 23.04
CA GLU A 1074 5.13 -6.28 23.03
C GLU A 1074 3.64 -6.23 23.44
N ASP A 1075 2.81 -7.18 22.96
CA ASP A 1075 1.41 -7.34 23.37
C ASP A 1075 1.25 -7.74 24.86
N GLU A 1076 1.98 -8.76 25.33
CA GLU A 1076 1.99 -9.17 26.74
C GLU A 1076 2.37 -8.02 27.68
N THR A 1077 3.40 -7.26 27.31
CA THR A 1077 3.88 -6.14 28.13
C THR A 1077 2.87 -5.00 28.13
N LEU A 1078 2.23 -4.71 26.99
CA LEU A 1078 1.18 -3.69 26.91
C LEU A 1078 -0.07 -4.10 27.70
N HIS A 1079 -0.42 -5.39 27.71
CA HIS A 1079 -1.47 -5.92 28.56
C HIS A 1079 -1.13 -5.74 30.04
N ALA A 1080 0.08 -6.11 30.47
CA ALA A 1080 0.54 -5.96 31.86
C ALA A 1080 0.59 -4.49 32.35
N VAL A 1081 0.79 -3.52 31.44
CA VAL A 1081 0.60 -2.10 31.76
C VAL A 1081 -0.88 -1.76 31.89
N LYS A 1082 -1.70 -2.11 30.89
CA LYS A 1082 -3.14 -1.77 30.87
C LYS A 1082 -3.95 -2.47 31.96
N SER A 1083 -3.49 -3.59 32.49
CA SER A 1083 -4.12 -4.34 33.59
C SER A 1083 -3.70 -3.86 34.99
N SER A 1084 -3.24 -2.61 35.13
CA SER A 1084 -2.81 -2.06 36.42
C SER A 1084 -3.78 -0.99 36.91
N ASP A 1085 -4.34 -1.21 38.11
CA ASP A 1085 -5.20 -0.28 38.87
C ASP A 1085 -4.58 1.12 39.09
N VAL A 1086 -3.28 1.28 38.85
CA VAL A 1086 -2.56 2.56 38.90
C VAL A 1086 -2.63 3.30 37.56
N ILE A 1087 -2.63 2.58 36.43
CA ILE A 1087 -2.66 3.16 35.09
C ILE A 1087 -4.04 3.75 34.78
N GLU A 1088 -5.13 3.11 35.22
CA GLU A 1088 -6.51 3.62 35.02
C GLU A 1088 -6.79 4.97 35.75
N LYS A 1089 -5.95 5.38 36.71
CA LYS A 1089 -6.11 6.63 37.46
C LYS A 1089 -5.65 7.89 36.72
N TYR A 1090 -4.85 7.73 35.67
CA TYR A 1090 -4.11 8.84 35.05
C TYR A 1090 -4.40 8.92 33.55
N ASP A 1091 -4.27 10.13 32.99
CA ASP A 1091 -4.49 10.38 31.58
C ASP A 1091 -3.29 9.93 30.72
N ASP A 1092 -3.55 9.72 29.42
CA ASP A 1092 -2.56 9.23 28.47
C ASP A 1092 -1.29 10.10 28.35
N VAL A 1093 -1.39 11.42 28.54
CA VAL A 1093 -0.26 12.34 28.50
C VAL A 1093 0.61 12.17 29.75
N THR A 1094 -0.02 12.05 30.91
CA THR A 1094 0.66 11.72 32.18
C THR A 1094 1.35 10.35 32.10
N ILE A 1095 0.66 9.32 31.61
CA ILE A 1095 1.21 7.97 31.44
C ILE A 1095 2.40 8.00 30.46
N GLY A 1096 2.26 8.66 29.31
CA GLY A 1096 3.32 8.77 28.30
C GLY A 1096 4.55 9.51 28.81
N TYR A 1097 4.34 10.63 29.51
CA TYR A 1097 5.41 11.40 30.15
C TYR A 1097 6.20 10.55 31.16
N VAL A 1098 5.52 9.87 32.09
CA VAL A 1098 6.21 9.07 33.11
C VAL A 1098 6.85 7.83 32.50
N ALA A 1099 6.23 7.15 31.52
CA ALA A 1099 6.86 6.04 30.79
C ALA A 1099 8.16 6.47 30.09
N TYR A 1100 8.19 7.65 29.48
CA TYR A 1100 9.38 8.22 28.88
C TYR A 1100 10.46 8.55 29.92
N LEU A 1101 10.07 9.21 31.03
CA LEU A 1101 10.98 9.49 32.15
C LEU A 1101 11.56 8.22 32.77
N VAL A 1102 10.75 7.18 33.01
CA VAL A 1102 11.19 5.89 33.55
C VAL A 1102 12.23 5.25 32.63
N THR A 1103 11.97 5.27 31.31
CA THR A 1103 12.89 4.75 30.28
C THR A 1103 14.25 5.46 30.33
N TYR A 1104 14.28 6.79 30.32
CA TYR A 1104 15.55 7.54 30.26
C TYR A 1104 16.23 7.77 31.63
N SER A 1105 15.51 7.63 32.75
CA SER A 1105 16.09 7.74 34.10
C SER A 1105 16.71 6.44 34.61
N ALA A 1106 16.11 5.28 34.29
CA ALA A 1106 16.65 3.97 34.69
C ALA A 1106 17.92 3.58 33.92
N ASN A 1107 18.05 4.02 32.66
CA ASN A 1107 19.12 3.60 31.73
C ASN A 1107 20.49 4.27 31.98
N ARG A 1108 20.77 4.78 33.18
CA ARG A 1108 22.00 5.52 33.51
C ARG A 1108 23.21 4.64 33.89
N THR A 1109 23.03 3.34 34.14
CA THR A 1109 24.07 2.46 34.71
C THR A 1109 24.33 1.16 33.92
N SER A 1110 23.61 0.93 32.83
CA SER A 1110 23.85 -0.17 31.88
C SER A 1110 23.38 0.25 30.48
N LYS A 1111 23.32 -0.66 29.49
CA LYS A 1111 22.71 -0.39 28.16
C LYS A 1111 21.39 -1.17 27.93
N PRO A 1112 20.27 -0.85 28.60
CA PRO A 1112 18.96 -1.45 28.27
C PRO A 1112 18.41 -0.93 26.93
N SER A 1113 17.34 -1.56 26.44
CA SER A 1113 16.73 -1.19 25.16
C SER A 1113 15.71 -0.05 25.33
N LEU A 1114 15.97 1.06 24.63
CA LEU A 1114 15.10 2.25 24.60
C LEU A 1114 13.72 2.01 23.93
N SER A 1115 13.45 0.83 23.37
CA SER A 1115 12.20 0.58 22.65
C SER A 1115 10.95 0.55 23.51
N PHE A 1116 11.03 0.37 24.84
CA PHE A 1116 9.85 0.25 25.69
C PHE A 1116 8.90 1.45 25.51
N ALA A 1117 9.44 2.68 25.57
CA ALA A 1117 8.72 3.92 25.34
C ALA A 1117 8.00 3.99 23.97
N TRP A 1118 8.56 3.35 22.93
CA TRP A 1118 8.14 3.52 21.54
C TRP A 1118 7.45 2.30 20.92
N LYS A 1119 7.50 1.14 21.59
CA LYS A 1119 6.91 -0.12 21.13
C LYS A 1119 5.80 -0.62 22.02
N VAL A 1120 5.95 -0.45 23.34
CA VAL A 1120 4.89 -0.78 24.30
C VAL A 1120 4.08 0.47 24.60
N MET A 1121 4.75 1.57 24.94
CA MET A 1121 4.10 2.82 25.38
C MET A 1121 3.91 3.85 24.25
N GLY A 1122 4.01 3.43 22.99
CA GLY A 1122 4.13 4.31 21.83
C GLY A 1122 3.01 5.35 21.73
N ASP A 1123 1.75 4.92 21.82
CA ASP A 1123 0.59 5.81 21.66
C ASP A 1123 0.51 6.86 22.79
N PHE A 1124 0.80 6.44 24.02
CA PHE A 1124 0.89 7.33 25.19
C PHE A 1124 2.01 8.37 25.02
N VAL A 1125 3.20 7.92 24.59
CA VAL A 1125 4.36 8.80 24.36
C VAL A 1125 4.11 9.79 23.22
N LEU A 1126 3.42 9.38 22.14
CA LEU A 1126 3.02 10.28 21.06
C LEU A 1126 2.04 11.35 21.56
N LYS A 1127 1.01 10.98 22.34
CA LYS A 1127 0.08 11.95 22.96
C LYS A 1127 0.81 12.92 23.88
N ALA A 1128 1.78 12.45 24.67
CA ALA A 1128 2.61 13.33 25.50
C ALA A 1128 3.44 14.32 24.67
N ILE A 1129 4.06 13.87 23.57
CA ILE A 1129 4.82 14.73 22.65
C ILE A 1129 3.90 15.78 22.00
N GLN A 1130 2.73 15.38 21.51
CA GLN A 1130 1.73 16.29 20.96
C GLN A 1130 1.34 17.38 21.96
N LYS A 1131 1.10 17.01 23.23
CA LYS A 1131 0.73 17.99 24.25
C LYS A 1131 1.86 18.95 24.61
N ALA A 1132 3.12 18.52 24.53
CA ALA A 1132 4.27 19.41 24.69
C ALA A 1132 4.37 20.42 23.53
N VAL A 1133 4.10 20.00 22.28
CA VAL A 1133 4.05 20.90 21.10
C VAL A 1133 2.98 21.99 21.27
N GLU A 1134 1.78 21.64 21.75
CA GLU A 1134 0.73 22.63 22.04
C GLU A 1134 1.16 23.66 23.09
N LEU A 1135 1.86 23.23 24.15
CA LEU A 1135 2.31 24.08 25.24
C LEU A 1135 3.44 25.04 24.81
N GLU A 1136 4.36 24.57 23.98
CA GLU A 1136 5.41 25.42 23.38
C GLU A 1136 4.79 26.45 22.41
N SER A 1137 3.86 26.00 21.56
CA SER A 1137 3.14 26.86 20.60
C SER A 1137 2.30 27.95 21.28
N SER A 1138 1.69 27.66 22.44
CA SER A 1138 0.83 28.60 23.17
C SER A 1138 1.60 29.55 24.10
N THR A 1139 2.73 29.12 24.69
CA THR A 1139 3.58 30.00 25.50
C THR A 1139 4.33 31.04 24.65
N ALA A 1140 4.64 30.73 23.39
CA ALA A 1140 5.15 31.71 22.43
C ALA A 1140 4.19 32.86 22.10
N ALA A 1141 2.88 32.71 22.38
CA ALA A 1141 1.84 33.65 21.95
C ALA A 1141 1.26 34.54 23.06
N ASN A 1142 1.47 34.21 24.34
CA ASN A 1142 0.74 34.87 25.45
C ASN A 1142 1.54 35.07 26.75
N THR A 1143 2.86 35.24 26.65
CA THR A 1143 3.67 35.82 27.74
C THR A 1143 4.75 36.76 27.21
N GLU A 1144 4.49 38.06 27.21
CA GLU A 1144 5.52 38.95 27.75
C GLU A 1144 5.70 38.55 29.23
N PRO A 1145 6.91 38.24 29.71
CA PRO A 1145 7.10 37.96 31.11
C PRO A 1145 6.85 39.25 31.89
N THR A 1146 5.81 39.29 32.73
CA THR A 1146 5.58 40.40 33.65
C THR A 1146 6.68 40.41 34.72
N VAL A 1147 7.82 41.02 34.39
CA VAL A 1147 8.97 41.13 35.28
C VAL A 1147 8.63 42.07 36.43
N LEU A 1148 8.08 41.50 37.51
CA LEU A 1148 8.28 42.05 38.84
C LEU A 1148 9.79 42.01 39.11
N ALA A 1149 10.41 43.17 38.97
CA ALA A 1149 11.85 43.30 38.87
C ALA A 1149 12.51 43.21 40.25
N ASP A 1150 13.03 42.03 40.57
CA ASP A 1150 14.13 41.85 41.52
C ASP A 1150 14.94 40.59 41.16
N LYS A 1151 15.99 40.77 40.34
CA LYS A 1151 16.95 39.69 40.02
C LYS A 1151 18.02 39.59 41.11
N PHE A 1152 17.80 38.72 42.08
CA PHE A 1152 18.82 38.41 43.11
C PHE A 1152 19.89 37.46 42.57
N VAL A 1153 21.03 38.01 42.13
CA VAL A 1153 22.21 37.22 41.71
C VAL A 1153 22.96 36.71 42.94
N LEU A 1154 22.47 35.61 43.52
CA LEU A 1154 23.09 34.94 44.66
C LEU A 1154 24.42 34.28 44.25
N GLN A 1155 25.51 34.69 44.91
CA GLN A 1155 26.86 34.17 44.67
C GLN A 1155 27.23 33.17 45.79
N ALA A 1156 27.10 31.87 45.51
CA ALA A 1156 27.53 30.85 46.45
C ALA A 1156 29.03 30.57 46.31
N TYR A 1157 29.76 30.67 47.42
CA TYR A 1157 31.15 30.21 47.56
C TYR A 1157 31.16 28.94 48.41
N VAL A 1158 31.74 27.85 47.90
CA VAL A 1158 31.83 26.57 48.60
C VAL A 1158 33.29 26.12 48.65
N ALA A 1159 33.79 25.90 49.86
CA ALA A 1159 35.11 25.33 50.13
C ALA A 1159 34.93 23.95 50.80
N PRO A 1160 35.77 22.95 50.51
CA PRO A 1160 35.56 21.57 50.94
C PRO A 1160 35.69 21.35 52.47
N HIS A 1161 36.31 22.30 53.20
CA HIS A 1161 36.54 22.20 54.64
C HIS A 1161 36.16 23.51 55.34
N LEU A 1162 34.93 23.57 55.88
CA LEU A 1162 34.45 24.69 56.69
C LEU A 1162 34.25 24.24 58.14
N THR A 1163 34.75 25.03 59.10
CA THR A 1163 34.51 24.80 60.53
C THR A 1163 33.06 25.13 60.91
N LYS A 1164 32.59 24.66 62.08
CA LYS A 1164 31.26 25.03 62.60
C LYS A 1164 31.05 26.54 62.70
N GLU A 1165 32.10 27.29 63.04
CA GLU A 1165 32.04 28.76 63.17
C GLU A 1165 32.03 29.45 61.80
N GLN A 1166 32.78 28.96 60.82
CA GLN A 1166 32.69 29.46 59.44
C GLN A 1166 31.31 29.18 58.82
N VAL A 1167 30.72 28.02 59.09
CA VAL A 1167 29.34 27.70 58.69
C VAL A 1167 28.34 28.64 59.41
N ALA A 1168 28.53 28.93 60.71
CA ALA A 1168 27.69 29.87 61.43
C ALA A 1168 27.81 31.31 60.89
N GLN A 1169 29.02 31.75 60.52
CA GLN A 1169 29.26 33.06 59.89
C GLN A 1169 28.62 33.14 58.49
N MET A 1170 28.71 32.08 57.67
CA MET A 1170 27.99 32.02 56.39
C MET A 1170 26.47 32.07 56.59
N ILE A 1171 25.92 31.34 57.57
CA ILE A 1171 24.48 31.38 57.90
C ILE A 1171 24.06 32.76 58.42
N ALA A 1172 24.95 33.50 59.09
CA ALA A 1172 24.68 34.89 59.48
C ALA A 1172 24.69 35.84 58.26
N ALA A 1173 25.69 35.73 57.38
CA ALA A 1173 25.79 36.58 56.18
C ALA A 1173 24.67 36.32 55.17
N THR A 1174 24.20 35.08 55.01
CA THR A 1174 23.12 34.80 54.03
C THR A 1174 21.71 35.16 54.57
N LYS A 1175 21.54 35.30 55.89
CA LYS A 1175 20.29 35.81 56.50
C LYS A 1175 19.92 37.21 56.04
N GLU A 1176 20.89 38.09 55.78
CA GLU A 1176 20.63 39.46 55.28
C GLU A 1176 20.01 39.47 53.86
N HIS A 1177 20.08 38.35 53.15
CA HIS A 1177 19.47 38.16 51.83
C HIS A 1177 18.37 37.09 51.82
N GLY A 1178 17.87 36.71 53.00
CA GLY A 1178 16.71 35.81 53.13
C GLY A 1178 16.94 34.38 52.62
N VAL A 1179 18.18 33.90 52.51
CA VAL A 1179 18.49 32.52 52.08
C VAL A 1179 19.45 31.85 53.05
N VAL A 1180 19.29 30.55 53.31
CA VAL A 1180 20.22 29.76 54.15
C VAL A 1180 20.41 28.38 53.54
N ILE A 1181 21.66 27.94 53.38
CA ILE A 1181 21.97 26.55 53.02
C ILE A 1181 22.06 25.72 54.30
N THR A 1182 21.17 24.74 54.46
CA THR A 1182 21.14 23.85 55.64
C THR A 1182 21.54 22.42 55.27
N ARG A 1183 22.48 21.83 56.01
CA ARG A 1183 22.83 20.40 55.89
C ARG A 1183 21.88 19.60 56.79
N ARG A 1184 21.01 18.77 56.22
CA ARG A 1184 20.13 17.85 56.98
C ARG A 1184 20.48 16.41 56.67
N ARG A 1185 20.38 15.55 57.68
CA ARG A 1185 20.49 14.10 57.52
C ARG A 1185 19.12 13.56 57.13
N ASN A 1186 19.03 12.73 56.09
CA ASN A 1186 17.80 12.04 55.73
C ASN A 1186 17.65 10.74 56.54
N ASP A 1187 16.48 10.10 56.40
CA ASP A 1187 16.08 8.92 57.18
C ASP A 1187 16.94 7.68 56.86
N LYS A 1188 17.68 7.72 55.75
CA LYS A 1188 18.67 6.70 55.33
C LYS A 1188 20.09 7.04 55.80
N GLY A 1189 20.25 8.04 56.68
CA GLY A 1189 21.51 8.41 57.30
C GLY A 1189 22.46 9.25 56.44
N VAL A 1190 22.06 9.63 55.21
CA VAL A 1190 22.86 10.41 54.24
C VAL A 1190 22.64 11.90 54.46
N TYR A 1191 23.65 12.74 54.19
CA TYR A 1191 23.56 14.19 54.39
C TYR A 1191 23.30 14.94 53.08
N ASN A 1192 22.08 15.46 52.93
CA ASN A 1192 21.72 16.37 51.85
C ASN A 1192 21.94 17.83 52.26
N TYR A 1193 22.28 18.68 51.30
CA TYR A 1193 22.30 20.14 51.49
C TYR A 1193 21.04 20.74 50.87
N TYR A 1194 20.34 21.58 51.60
CA TYR A 1194 19.08 22.21 51.20
C TYR A 1194 19.28 23.71 51.10
N VAL A 1195 18.95 24.30 49.95
CA VAL A 1195 18.81 25.75 49.84
C VAL A 1195 17.41 26.09 50.37
N CYS A 1196 17.36 26.84 51.47
CA CYS A 1196 16.11 27.29 52.09
C CYS A 1196 15.96 28.79 51.94
N VAL A 1197 14.76 29.27 51.59
CA VAL A 1197 14.44 30.70 51.46
C VAL A 1197 13.55 31.11 52.62
N PHE A 1198 13.75 32.30 53.17
CA PHE A 1198 12.90 32.88 54.19
C PHE A 1198 11.53 33.20 53.59
N ASN A 1199 10.49 32.65 54.19
CA ASN A 1199 9.11 32.89 53.82
C ASN A 1199 8.51 33.89 54.81
N PRO A 1200 8.30 35.17 54.42
CA PRO A 1200 7.81 36.21 55.33
C PRO A 1200 6.42 35.90 55.89
N ALA A 1201 5.59 35.11 55.18
CA ALA A 1201 4.25 34.74 55.61
C ALA A 1201 4.23 33.64 56.68
N THR A 1202 5.30 32.85 56.83
CA THR A 1202 5.40 31.77 57.83
C THR A 1202 6.46 32.03 58.90
N GLY A 1203 7.31 33.04 58.72
CA GLY A 1203 8.42 33.38 59.62
C GLY A 1203 9.53 32.32 59.65
N LYS A 1204 9.61 31.44 58.64
CA LYS A 1204 10.48 30.25 58.60
C LYS A 1204 11.31 30.20 57.32
N TYR A 1205 12.34 29.37 57.33
CA TYR A 1205 13.17 29.07 56.17
C TYR A 1205 12.70 27.77 55.52
N ASP A 1206 11.98 27.88 54.41
CA ASP A 1206 11.37 26.76 53.69
C ASP A 1206 12.34 26.23 52.63
N PRO A 1207 12.58 24.91 52.53
CA PRO A 1207 13.52 24.33 51.56
C PRO A 1207 12.97 24.40 50.13
N VAL A 1208 13.65 25.12 49.25
CA VAL A 1208 13.24 25.31 47.84
C VAL A 1208 14.04 24.47 46.84
N ALA A 1209 15.24 24.01 47.20
CA ALA A 1209 16.06 23.14 46.36
C ALA A 1209 16.95 22.18 47.17
N VAL A 1210 17.20 20.99 46.62
CA VAL A 1210 18.11 19.99 47.20
C VAL A 1210 19.39 19.89 46.35
N LEU A 1211 20.52 20.27 46.94
CA LEU A 1211 21.85 20.04 46.39
C LEU A 1211 22.27 18.60 46.75
N PHE A 1212 22.08 17.69 45.78
CA PHE A 1212 22.46 16.29 45.90
C PHE A 1212 23.98 16.13 46.15
N GLN A 1213 24.34 15.26 47.09
CA GLN A 1213 25.72 15.06 47.53
C GLN A 1213 26.68 14.76 46.35
N ASN A 1214 26.27 13.93 45.37
CA ASN A 1214 27.08 13.62 44.19
C ASN A 1214 27.33 14.80 43.24
N ILE A 1215 26.50 15.86 43.26
CA ILE A 1215 26.80 17.10 42.51
C ILE A 1215 27.94 17.83 43.22
N VAL A 1216 27.91 17.91 44.55
CA VAL A 1216 28.97 18.52 45.36
C VAL A 1216 30.28 17.73 45.22
N GLU A 1217 30.25 16.40 45.27
CA GLU A 1217 31.46 15.58 45.16
C GLU A 1217 32.07 15.64 43.74
N ASN A 1218 31.28 15.64 42.67
CA ASN A 1218 31.82 15.69 41.30
C ASN A 1218 32.19 17.11 40.82
N PHE A 1219 31.63 18.19 41.38
CA PHE A 1219 32.06 19.56 41.04
C PHE A 1219 33.26 20.07 41.86
N PHE A 1220 33.45 19.61 43.11
CA PHE A 1220 34.35 20.28 44.06
C PHE A 1220 35.59 19.47 44.51
N LEU A 1221 35.81 18.26 43.98
CA LEU A 1221 37.03 17.47 44.26
C LEU A 1221 38.28 17.97 43.50
N GLY A 1222 38.16 18.92 42.57
CA GLY A 1222 39.27 19.72 42.05
C GLY A 1222 39.40 21.01 42.87
N SER A 1223 40.55 21.23 43.49
CA SER A 1223 40.82 22.20 44.58
C SER A 1223 40.67 23.70 44.23
N THR A 1224 39.49 24.12 43.77
CA THR A 1224 39.22 25.45 43.23
C THR A 1224 37.87 25.97 43.73
N ILE A 1225 37.80 27.24 44.10
CA ILE A 1225 36.56 27.87 44.56
C ILE A 1225 35.63 28.09 43.37
N ALA A 1226 34.63 27.23 43.18
CA ALA A 1226 33.62 27.41 42.15
C ALA A 1226 32.57 28.44 42.60
N LYS A 1227 32.34 29.46 41.77
CA LYS A 1227 31.30 30.47 41.94
C LYS A 1227 30.04 30.03 41.20
N VAL A 1228 29.00 29.67 41.94
CA VAL A 1228 27.68 29.34 41.36
C VAL A 1228 26.79 30.58 41.46
N SER A 1229 26.18 30.95 40.33
CA SER A 1229 25.10 31.95 40.27
C SER A 1229 23.76 31.22 40.19
N LEU A 1230 22.78 31.66 40.97
CA LEU A 1230 21.42 31.12 40.98
C LEU A 1230 20.43 32.22 40.61
N ASP A 1231 19.72 32.07 39.48
CA ASP A 1231 18.64 32.97 39.08
C ASP A 1231 17.34 32.45 39.71
N ALA A 1232 16.87 33.09 40.78
CA ALA A 1232 15.59 32.78 41.43
C ALA A 1232 14.49 33.73 40.94
N VAL A 1233 13.34 33.18 40.54
CA VAL A 1233 12.15 33.93 40.11
C VAL A 1233 10.95 33.46 40.93
N TYR A 1234 10.18 34.39 41.50
CA TYR A 1234 8.97 34.07 42.25
C TYR A 1234 7.73 34.22 41.37
N THR A 1235 6.99 33.13 41.16
CA THR A 1235 5.78 33.10 40.34
C THR A 1235 4.71 32.25 41.02
N SER A 1236 3.48 32.76 41.07
CA SER A 1236 2.29 32.02 41.53
C SER A 1236 2.45 31.31 42.89
N GLY A 1237 3.11 31.97 43.85
CA GLY A 1237 3.27 31.47 45.23
C GLY A 1237 4.46 30.52 45.45
N ARG A 1238 5.32 30.30 44.45
CA ARG A 1238 6.53 29.45 44.58
C ARG A 1238 7.75 30.11 43.94
N TYR A 1239 8.92 29.82 44.51
CA TYR A 1239 10.22 30.17 43.90
C TYR A 1239 10.64 29.10 42.89
N VAL A 1240 10.97 29.51 41.67
CA VAL A 1240 11.62 28.69 40.65
C VAL A 1240 13.08 29.13 40.57
N VAL A 1241 14.02 28.23 40.85
CA VAL A 1241 15.46 28.53 40.82
C VAL A 1241 16.09 27.86 39.60
N ASN A 1242 16.73 28.67 38.75
CA ASN A 1242 17.37 28.22 37.53
C ASN A 1242 18.89 28.31 37.66
N ILE A 1243 19.62 27.25 37.28
CA ILE A 1243 21.08 27.16 37.43
C ILE A 1243 21.74 27.41 36.08
N ALA A 1244 22.01 28.69 35.78
CA ALA A 1244 22.52 29.11 34.47
C ALA A 1244 24.06 29.04 34.39
N GLY A 1245 24.56 28.17 33.50
CA GLY A 1245 25.86 28.28 32.81
C GLY A 1245 27.13 28.47 33.66
N SER A 1246 27.84 27.37 33.95
CA SER A 1246 29.17 27.43 34.59
C SER A 1246 30.28 27.95 33.65
N ARG A 1247 30.69 29.21 33.82
CA ARG A 1247 31.99 29.68 33.32
C ARG A 1247 33.11 29.29 34.29
N ILE A 1248 33.98 28.36 33.87
CA ILE A 1248 35.24 28.09 34.56
C ILE A 1248 36.18 29.27 34.32
N VAL A 1249 36.26 30.20 35.27
CA VAL A 1249 37.30 31.23 35.30
C VAL A 1249 38.51 30.63 36.00
N LYS A 1250 39.52 30.24 35.21
CA LYS A 1250 40.85 29.95 35.75
C LYS A 1250 41.49 31.27 36.21
N TRP A 1251 41.92 31.29 37.47
CA TRP A 1251 43.01 32.14 37.95
C TRP A 1251 44.28 31.29 37.97
#